data_AF-A0A1J4N7G1-F1
#
_entry.id   AF-A0A1J4N7G1-F1
#
_cell.length_a   1.000
_cell.length_b   1.000
_cell.length_c   1.000
_cell.angle_alpha   90.00
_cell.angle_beta   90.00
_cell.angle_gamma   90.00
#
_symmetry.space_group_name_H-M   'P 1'
#
loop_
_entity.id
_entity.type
_entity.pdbx_description
1 polymer ?
#
loop_
_entity_poly.entity_id
_entity_poly.type
_entity_poly.pdbx_seq_one_letter_code
_entity_poly.pdbx_strand_id
1 'polypeptide(L)'
;MRVRVLGAVELICDDGTVQRLSRTRRTLLALLAAARGAPVSSDLLVDELWRGSPPATGVNLLHQRVRDLRRALGEDRHRLESRANGYALVGADIDQARFEDLVEQGRASAEAGDHERASMLFDAALGLWTGGAYGAVGESRMIATEAARLEELRLVAVESRAAADLALGRQAAVVGDLGPVVQANPLREGLWLLLMTALWHSGRTAEALDAYQRLFRVLRDELGVEPSKDVRDLHLRILDGDDPEPAPARTHEEIVPRQLPPVVATFAGREDQLTKLDQLVTEDDGRAVVISAIAGTAGIGKTTLALYWAHRSAPRFPDGQVFVNLRGFDPRDALDPLDALGVVLEAFGVERSRQPQDIDGRAGLLRSKLAGKRVLLVLDNARDSEQVRSLLPGSPGCVTLVTSRNRLSGLVAEAGARPMELGLLDDAEAYELLAGRLGKERLLAEPEAVDRIIELCASLPLALSVVAARAATRPAYALADLAEELGESRLDGFGGGRGDIRATFSWSVRHLSEEAARLFRLIGLHPGPTLTVLAAASLAGISRVRVRRLLDELTEANLLTEVAPGRFVLHDLLREYAADLATGEPDPVREEAELRMIDHYVFSARAVHSAYDPHQSHLGTTEPMRDGVTIEVVGDSGEALAWIATQLPVISRVIDVAVGRGIAPDRIVLLVGALERLLDLQGRWIELAALAEAALPGVRRSVSQGGDPAGLGVMHRAAGAACGRLGRVEDALDHLGRALDLAMESADLVAEGKTLHRLATVATASGDHAGAAAYAARAADVFARGGDPIRAAWTTGRLGLYEALDGAYESGLRHCEAALAELRRVAPGYRSEGNVVATIGWIHQQLGAVDEAAGHFDEAVTKLRAAGDLPGLADALGHLAETRAALGKHEDARCARVERDSILAQLG
;
A
#
# COMPACT_ATOMS: atom_id res chain seq x y z
N MET A 1 15.74 -48.92 19.06
CA MET A 1 14.26 -48.88 19.11
C MET A 1 13.76 -47.52 19.61
N ARG A 2 12.62 -47.02 19.12
CA ARG A 2 11.98 -45.77 19.60
C ARG A 2 10.51 -45.99 19.96
N VAL A 3 10.02 -45.31 20.99
CA VAL A 3 8.59 -45.29 21.37
C VAL A 3 8.02 -43.93 21.04
N ARG A 4 6.94 -43.90 20.26
CA ARG A 4 6.22 -42.67 19.97
C ARG A 4 4.97 -42.57 20.81
N VAL A 5 4.81 -41.45 21.52
CA VAL A 5 3.62 -41.13 22.32
C VAL A 5 3.06 -39.75 22.00
N LEU A 6 3.72 -38.93 21.18
CA LEU A 6 3.23 -37.62 20.71
C LEU A 6 2.32 -37.78 19.47
N GLY A 7 1.28 -38.60 19.63
CA GLY A 7 0.41 -39.11 18.59
C GLY A 7 -0.08 -40.51 18.95
N ALA A 8 -0.35 -41.35 17.96
CA ALA A 8 -0.69 -42.76 18.22
C ALA A 8 0.47 -43.47 18.93
N VAL A 9 0.18 -44.25 19.99
CA VAL A 9 1.24 -44.98 20.71
C VAL A 9 1.79 -46.12 19.86
N GLU A 10 3.04 -45.96 19.45
CA GLU A 10 3.73 -46.82 18.51
C GLU A 10 5.10 -47.25 19.03
N LEU A 11 5.48 -48.47 18.65
CA LEU A 11 6.82 -49.01 18.90
C LEU A 11 7.53 -49.16 17.56
N ILE A 12 8.64 -48.46 17.39
CA ILE A 12 9.45 -48.43 16.18
C ILE A 12 10.73 -49.24 16.41
N CYS A 13 10.92 -50.27 15.59
CA CYS A 13 12.11 -51.10 15.56
C CYS A 13 13.32 -50.34 14.97
N ASP A 14 14.54 -50.83 15.15
CA ASP A 14 15.75 -50.16 14.63
C ASP A 14 15.82 -50.07 13.10
N ASP A 15 15.09 -50.93 12.39
CA ASP A 15 14.90 -50.89 10.94
C ASP A 15 13.83 -49.87 10.48
N GLY A 16 13.23 -49.12 11.40
CA GLY A 16 12.19 -48.13 11.14
C GLY A 16 10.77 -48.70 11.00
N THR A 17 10.58 -50.02 11.15
CA THR A 17 9.24 -50.63 11.05
C THR A 17 8.39 -50.38 12.29
N VAL A 18 7.11 -50.03 12.08
CA VAL A 18 6.13 -49.85 13.17
C VAL A 18 5.55 -51.19 13.57
N GLN A 19 5.73 -51.59 14.82
CA GLN A 19 5.23 -52.85 15.33
C GLN A 19 3.74 -52.76 15.71
N ARG A 20 2.93 -53.66 15.14
CA ARG A 20 1.49 -53.73 15.44
C ARG A 20 1.23 -54.33 16.82
N LEU A 21 0.96 -53.47 17.80
CA LEU A 21 0.55 -53.86 19.15
C LEU A 21 -0.98 -53.98 19.26
N SER A 22 -1.45 -54.97 20.02
CA SER A 22 -2.87 -55.05 20.40
C SER A 22 -3.23 -53.93 21.36
N ARG A 23 -4.53 -53.59 21.47
CA ARG A 23 -5.02 -52.49 22.33
C ARG A 23 -4.46 -52.54 23.75
N THR A 24 -4.54 -53.70 24.41
CA THR A 24 -4.05 -53.90 25.78
C THR A 24 -2.52 -53.76 25.91
N ARG A 25 -1.75 -54.19 24.90
CA ARG A 25 -0.28 -54.05 24.89
C ARG A 25 0.14 -52.59 24.65
N ARG A 26 -0.61 -51.88 23.80
CA ARG A 26 -0.43 -50.44 23.58
C ARG A 26 -0.72 -49.65 24.86
N THR A 27 -1.78 -49.98 25.59
CA THR A 27 -2.08 -49.36 26.90
C THR A 27 -1.00 -49.66 27.93
N LEU A 28 -0.48 -50.90 28.00
CA LEU A 28 0.62 -51.23 28.91
C LEU A 28 1.91 -50.45 28.57
N LEU A 29 2.26 -50.35 27.28
CA LEU A 29 3.41 -49.56 26.84
C LEU A 29 3.21 -48.07 27.17
N ALA A 30 2.01 -47.53 26.97
CA ALA A 30 1.67 -46.16 27.30
C ALA A 30 1.79 -45.86 28.81
N LEU A 31 1.29 -46.74 29.69
CA LEU A 31 1.41 -46.60 31.14
C LEU A 31 2.88 -46.56 31.59
N LEU A 32 3.71 -47.44 31.01
CA LEU A 32 5.14 -47.50 31.34
C LEU A 32 5.92 -46.31 30.76
N ALA A 33 5.53 -45.81 29.59
CA ALA A 33 6.10 -44.60 29.01
C ALA A 33 5.73 -43.35 29.82
N ALA A 34 4.47 -43.24 30.26
CA ALA A 34 3.99 -42.15 31.11
C ALA A 34 4.68 -42.10 32.48
N ALA A 35 5.19 -43.25 32.96
CA ALA A 35 5.94 -43.34 34.20
C ALA A 35 7.40 -42.86 34.10
N ARG A 36 7.90 -42.53 32.89
CA ARG A 36 9.24 -41.94 32.67
C ARG A 36 10.40 -42.72 33.32
N GLY A 37 10.34 -44.05 33.25
CA GLY A 37 11.35 -44.93 33.84
C GLY A 37 11.17 -45.20 35.35
N ALA A 38 10.21 -44.56 36.01
CA ALA A 38 9.81 -44.94 37.36
C ALA A 38 9.07 -46.29 37.35
N PRO A 39 9.23 -47.14 38.39
CA PRO A 39 8.51 -48.39 38.48
C PRO A 39 7.01 -48.17 38.73
N VAL A 40 6.17 -48.74 37.87
CA VAL A 40 4.71 -48.78 38.05
C VAL A 40 4.34 -50.10 38.74
N SER A 41 3.60 -50.04 39.84
CA SER A 41 3.25 -51.24 40.61
C SER A 41 2.36 -52.19 39.80
N SER A 42 2.48 -53.49 40.05
CA SER A 42 1.63 -54.50 39.39
C SER A 42 0.14 -54.25 39.67
N ASP A 43 -0.21 -53.81 40.88
CA ASP A 43 -1.59 -53.51 41.26
C ASP A 43 -2.14 -52.32 40.46
N LEU A 44 -1.37 -51.25 40.30
CA LEU A 44 -1.76 -50.08 39.51
C LEU A 44 -1.87 -50.42 38.01
N LEU A 45 -0.95 -51.23 37.48
CA LEU A 45 -1.03 -51.68 36.08
C LEU A 45 -2.25 -52.57 35.84
N VAL A 46 -2.61 -53.43 36.79
CA VAL A 46 -3.83 -54.24 36.72
C VAL A 46 -5.07 -53.34 36.82
N ASP A 47 -5.08 -52.39 37.75
CA ASP A 47 -6.20 -51.47 37.92
C ASP A 47 -6.46 -50.64 36.65
N GLU A 48 -5.41 -50.05 36.06
CA GLU A 48 -5.50 -49.19 34.88
C GLU A 48 -5.79 -49.98 33.59
N LEU A 49 -5.25 -51.20 33.42
CA LEU A 49 -5.51 -52.03 32.23
C LEU A 49 -6.95 -52.55 32.17
N TRP A 50 -7.57 -52.78 33.33
CA TRP A 50 -8.93 -53.33 33.46
C TRP A 50 -9.93 -52.36 34.10
N ARG A 51 -9.59 -51.08 34.23
CA ARG A 51 -10.48 -50.00 34.69
C ARG A 51 -11.12 -50.27 36.06
N GLY A 52 -10.35 -50.75 37.03
CA GLY A 52 -10.87 -51.08 38.36
C GLY A 52 -11.70 -52.36 38.46
N SER A 53 -11.85 -53.11 37.36
CA SER A 53 -12.56 -54.40 37.33
C SER A 53 -11.68 -55.53 36.79
N PRO A 54 -10.54 -55.84 37.45
CA PRO A 54 -9.65 -56.88 36.98
C PRO A 54 -10.26 -58.28 37.15
N PRO A 55 -10.01 -59.22 36.22
CA PRO A 55 -10.34 -60.63 36.41
C PRO A 55 -9.61 -61.19 37.64
N ALA A 56 -10.13 -62.27 38.24
CA ALA A 56 -9.48 -62.96 39.37
C ALA A 56 -8.03 -63.41 39.07
N THR A 57 -7.65 -63.49 37.78
CA THR A 57 -6.30 -63.80 37.29
C THR A 57 -5.55 -62.60 36.71
N GLY A 58 -5.93 -61.36 37.06
CA GLY A 58 -5.39 -60.11 36.50
C GLY A 58 -3.86 -60.01 36.54
N VAL A 59 -3.23 -60.40 37.65
CA VAL A 59 -1.76 -60.43 37.79
C VAL A 59 -1.11 -61.43 36.82
N ASN A 60 -1.71 -62.61 36.63
CA ASN A 60 -1.21 -63.61 35.67
C ASN A 60 -1.33 -63.13 34.22
N LEU A 61 -2.43 -62.44 33.90
CA LEU A 61 -2.63 -61.81 32.59
C LEU A 61 -1.63 -60.66 32.37
N LEU A 62 -1.33 -59.86 33.40
CA LEU A 62 -0.29 -58.82 33.34
C LEU A 62 1.07 -59.44 33.01
N HIS A 63 1.49 -60.51 33.70
CA HIS A 63 2.74 -61.22 33.39
C HIS A 63 2.80 -61.71 31.94
N GLN A 64 1.69 -62.24 31.41
CA GLN A 64 1.60 -62.64 30.01
C GLN A 64 1.76 -61.45 29.06
N ARG A 65 1.13 -60.31 29.34
CA ARG A 65 1.24 -59.09 28.52
C ARG A 65 2.64 -58.48 28.57
N VAL A 66 3.30 -58.49 29.73
CA VAL A 66 4.71 -58.08 29.86
C VAL A 66 5.61 -59.01 29.05
N ARG A 67 5.41 -60.32 29.11
CA ARG A 67 6.16 -61.29 28.30
C ARG A 67 5.98 -61.04 26.81
N ASP A 68 4.74 -60.80 26.38
CA ASP A 68 4.43 -60.47 24.98
C ASP A 68 5.07 -59.15 24.56
N LEU A 69 5.05 -58.13 25.42
CA LEU A 69 5.69 -56.84 25.15
C LEU A 69 7.21 -56.97 25.07
N ARG A 70 7.85 -57.72 25.98
CA ARG A 70 9.29 -58.06 25.89
C ARG A 70 9.66 -58.76 24.58
N ARG A 71 8.78 -59.63 24.08
CA ARG A 71 9.00 -60.29 22.78
C ARG A 71 8.92 -59.27 21.63
N ALA A 72 7.98 -58.35 21.73
CA ALA A 72 7.81 -57.24 20.81
C ALA A 72 9.05 -56.32 20.76
N LEU A 73 9.65 -56.05 21.92
CA LEU A 73 10.87 -55.23 22.06
C LEU A 73 12.16 -55.89 21.52
N GLY A 74 12.16 -57.19 21.19
CA GLY A 74 13.32 -57.85 20.56
C GLY A 74 14.60 -57.85 21.42
N GLU A 75 15.68 -57.27 20.88
CA GLU A 75 16.98 -57.15 21.57
C GLU A 75 16.94 -56.15 22.74
N ASP A 76 16.04 -55.16 22.67
CA ASP A 76 15.82 -54.15 23.71
C ASP A 76 14.92 -54.63 24.87
N ARG A 77 14.57 -55.92 24.93
CA ARG A 77 13.76 -56.52 26.01
C ARG A 77 14.30 -56.26 27.43
N HIS A 78 15.60 -56.01 27.56
CA HIS A 78 16.28 -55.71 28.81
C HIS A 78 15.88 -54.35 29.39
N ARG A 79 15.40 -53.42 28.56
CA ARG A 79 14.88 -52.10 28.96
C ARG A 79 13.56 -52.18 29.73
N LEU A 80 12.80 -53.27 29.57
CA LEU A 80 11.60 -53.53 30.37
C LEU A 80 11.94 -54.37 31.60
N GLU A 81 12.32 -53.69 32.67
CA GLU A 81 12.83 -54.30 33.88
C GLU A 81 11.70 -54.71 34.84
N SER A 82 11.92 -55.85 35.50
CA SER A 82 11.10 -56.25 36.65
C SER A 82 11.74 -55.69 37.92
N ARG A 83 11.02 -54.81 38.62
CA ARG A 83 11.43 -54.24 39.92
C ARG A 83 10.58 -54.89 41.02
N ALA A 84 10.98 -54.74 42.29
CA ALA A 84 10.46 -55.54 43.41
C ALA A 84 8.93 -55.69 43.45
N ASN A 85 8.16 -54.65 43.10
CA ASN A 85 6.69 -54.68 43.10
C ASN A 85 6.05 -54.22 41.77
N GLY A 86 6.77 -54.26 40.64
CA GLY A 86 6.26 -53.68 39.39
C GLY A 86 7.20 -53.75 38.19
N TYR A 87 6.92 -52.91 37.20
CA TYR A 87 7.68 -52.84 35.95
C TYR A 87 8.08 -51.41 35.62
N ALA A 88 9.27 -51.25 35.05
CA ALA A 88 9.78 -49.97 34.59
C ALA A 88 10.31 -50.12 33.15
N LEU A 89 10.07 -49.11 32.32
CA LEU A 89 10.69 -49.00 31.01
C LEU A 89 11.88 -48.03 31.11
N VAL A 90 13.09 -48.56 31.23
CA VAL A 90 14.32 -47.80 31.50
C VAL A 90 15.14 -47.64 30.23
N GLY A 91 15.62 -46.42 29.98
CA GLY A 91 16.53 -46.15 28.86
C GLY A 91 15.90 -46.29 27.48
N ALA A 92 14.56 -46.29 27.36
CA ALA A 92 13.89 -46.25 26.06
C ALA A 92 14.00 -44.84 25.45
N ASP A 93 14.24 -44.75 24.14
CA ASP A 93 14.16 -43.49 23.39
C ASP A 93 12.68 -43.17 23.14
N ILE A 94 12.10 -42.34 24.00
CA ILE A 94 10.69 -41.92 23.94
C ILE A 94 10.64 -40.49 23.43
N ASP A 95 9.85 -40.25 22.37
CA ASP A 95 9.74 -38.93 21.73
C ASP A 95 9.31 -37.80 22.70
N GLN A 96 8.56 -38.11 23.76
CA GLN A 96 8.24 -37.14 24.82
C GLN A 96 9.49 -36.56 25.51
N ALA A 97 10.52 -37.37 25.79
CA ALA A 97 11.72 -36.90 26.49
C ALA A 97 12.57 -36.00 25.58
N ARG A 98 12.60 -36.34 24.29
CA ARG A 98 13.24 -35.51 23.26
C ARG A 98 12.50 -34.19 23.04
N PHE A 99 11.17 -34.22 23.06
CA PHE A 99 10.36 -33.01 22.97
C PHE A 99 10.65 -32.06 24.15
N GLU A 100 10.68 -32.57 25.38
CA GLU A 100 11.01 -31.79 26.57
C GLU A 100 12.41 -31.16 26.49
N ASP A 101 13.41 -31.95 26.10
CA ASP A 101 14.80 -31.50 25.95
C ASP A 101 14.93 -30.39 24.90
N LEU A 102 14.25 -30.53 23.75
CA LEU A 102 14.24 -29.48 22.71
C LEU A 102 13.53 -28.21 23.17
N VAL A 103 12.43 -28.33 23.93
CA VAL A 103 11.73 -27.16 24.50
C VAL A 103 12.61 -26.45 25.54
N GLU A 104 13.32 -27.20 26.38
CA GLU A 104 14.23 -26.63 27.39
C GLU A 104 15.43 -25.93 26.74
N GLN A 105 16.06 -26.55 25.73
CA GLN A 105 17.13 -25.93 24.95
C GLN A 105 16.65 -24.70 24.17
N GLY A 106 15.43 -24.74 23.64
CA GLY A 106 14.79 -23.60 22.97
C GLY A 106 14.61 -22.42 23.90
N ARG A 107 14.10 -22.65 25.13
CA ARG A 107 13.96 -21.61 26.16
C ARG A 107 15.30 -21.02 26.57
N ALA A 108 16.29 -21.87 26.84
CA ALA A 108 17.64 -21.41 27.21
C ALA A 108 18.27 -20.56 26.08
N SER A 109 18.02 -20.90 24.81
CA SER A 109 18.49 -20.11 23.66
C SER A 109 17.77 -18.77 23.56
N ALA A 110 16.45 -18.74 23.81
CA ALA A 110 15.67 -17.50 23.81
C ALA A 110 16.07 -16.56 24.95
N GLU A 111 16.31 -17.08 26.16
CA GLU A 111 16.81 -16.31 27.31
C GLU A 111 18.21 -15.73 27.07
N ALA A 112 19.04 -16.42 26.28
CA ALA A 112 20.35 -15.94 25.85
C ALA A 112 20.29 -14.94 24.67
N GLY A 113 19.10 -14.65 24.12
CA GLY A 113 18.90 -13.74 22.98
C GLY A 113 19.14 -14.36 21.60
N ASP A 114 19.43 -15.67 21.51
CA ASP A 114 19.59 -16.39 20.24
C ASP A 114 18.22 -16.89 19.74
N HIS A 115 17.40 -15.95 19.27
CA HIS A 115 16.04 -16.21 18.81
C HIS A 115 15.98 -17.12 17.57
N GLU A 116 17.00 -17.08 16.72
CA GLU A 116 17.12 -17.92 15.51
C GLU A 116 17.24 -19.40 15.90
N ARG A 117 18.18 -19.70 16.81
CA ARG A 117 18.35 -21.05 17.34
C ARG A 117 17.13 -21.50 18.14
N ALA A 118 16.52 -20.61 18.92
CA ALA A 118 15.31 -20.91 19.67
C ALA A 118 14.14 -21.32 18.76
N SER A 119 13.87 -20.54 17.70
CA SER A 119 12.83 -20.84 16.71
C SER A 119 13.05 -22.21 16.06
N MET A 120 14.27 -22.51 15.62
CA MET A 120 14.63 -23.83 15.04
C MET A 120 14.40 -24.99 16.02
N LEU A 121 14.74 -24.82 17.29
CA LEU A 121 14.58 -25.86 18.32
C LEU A 121 13.11 -26.12 18.64
N PHE A 122 12.29 -25.06 18.76
CA PHE A 122 10.86 -25.21 18.97
C PHE A 122 10.14 -25.82 17.76
N ASP A 123 10.54 -25.44 16.54
CA ASP A 123 10.01 -26.05 15.31
C ASP A 123 10.32 -27.56 15.25
N ALA A 124 11.56 -27.94 15.55
CA ALA A 124 11.96 -29.34 15.64
C ALA A 124 11.19 -30.10 16.73
N ALA A 125 10.89 -29.45 17.87
CA ALA A 125 10.10 -30.03 18.95
C ALA A 125 8.65 -30.28 18.51
N LEU A 126 8.01 -29.27 17.92
CA LEU A 126 6.63 -29.34 17.43
C LEU A 126 6.48 -30.35 16.28
N GLY A 127 7.51 -30.51 15.44
CA GLY A 127 7.56 -31.51 14.37
C GLY A 127 7.55 -32.98 14.83
N LEU A 128 7.76 -33.26 16.12
CA LEU A 128 7.63 -34.62 16.68
C LEU A 128 6.17 -35.07 16.78
N TRP A 129 5.24 -34.12 16.86
CA TRP A 129 3.82 -34.36 17.08
C TRP A 129 3.13 -34.79 15.78
N THR A 130 2.37 -35.88 15.85
CA THR A 130 1.57 -36.40 14.72
C THR A 130 0.08 -36.50 15.03
N GLY A 131 -0.32 -36.17 16.26
CA GLY A 131 -1.69 -36.19 16.75
C GLY A 131 -1.72 -35.81 18.22
N GLY A 132 -2.84 -36.07 18.90
CA GLY A 132 -2.92 -35.84 20.36
C GLY A 132 -2.01 -36.79 21.15
N ALA A 133 -1.46 -36.32 22.27
CA ALA A 133 -0.61 -37.13 23.14
C ALA A 133 -1.33 -38.42 23.58
N TYR A 134 -0.63 -39.55 23.49
CA TYR A 134 -1.15 -40.89 23.79
C TYR A 134 -2.44 -41.26 23.01
N GLY A 135 -2.53 -40.81 21.77
CA GLY A 135 -3.69 -40.98 20.90
C GLY A 135 -4.22 -42.43 20.83
N ALA A 136 -5.55 -42.56 20.92
CA ALA A 136 -6.29 -43.82 20.84
C ALA A 136 -5.95 -44.88 21.91
N VAL A 137 -5.31 -44.48 23.02
CA VAL A 137 -5.17 -45.30 24.23
C VAL A 137 -6.33 -44.97 25.18
N GLY A 138 -7.00 -45.99 25.73
CA GLY A 138 -8.27 -45.84 26.46
C GLY A 138 -8.19 -44.97 27.74
N GLU A 139 -9.34 -44.81 28.40
CA GLU A 139 -9.59 -43.99 29.62
C GLU A 139 -8.75 -44.41 30.86
N SER A 140 -7.43 -44.20 30.81
CA SER A 140 -6.53 -44.32 31.95
C SER A 140 -6.31 -42.95 32.57
N ARG A 141 -6.44 -42.84 33.90
CA ARG A 141 -6.28 -41.54 34.60
C ARG A 141 -4.83 -41.08 34.58
N MET A 142 -3.89 -42.01 34.75
CA MET A 142 -2.46 -41.73 34.67
C MET A 142 -2.06 -41.22 33.27
N ILE A 143 -2.53 -41.89 32.21
CA ILE A 143 -2.25 -41.46 30.83
C ILE A 143 -2.91 -40.13 30.52
N ALA A 144 -4.17 -39.93 30.93
CA ALA A 144 -4.88 -38.67 30.69
C ALA A 144 -4.19 -37.47 31.37
N THR A 145 -3.67 -37.67 32.58
CA THR A 145 -2.92 -36.63 33.32
C THR A 145 -1.62 -36.28 32.58
N GLU A 146 -0.87 -37.29 32.15
CA GLU A 146 0.39 -37.06 31.44
C GLU A 146 0.16 -36.49 30.03
N ALA A 147 -0.88 -36.94 29.32
CA ALA A 147 -1.27 -36.40 28.03
C ALA A 147 -1.64 -34.91 28.15
N ALA A 148 -2.45 -34.53 29.15
CA ALA A 148 -2.79 -33.13 29.40
C ALA A 148 -1.55 -32.28 29.71
N ARG A 149 -0.60 -32.79 30.49
CA ARG A 149 0.68 -32.10 30.77
C ARG A 149 1.49 -31.87 29.50
N LEU A 150 1.57 -32.87 28.62
CA LEU A 150 2.31 -32.76 27.35
C LEU A 150 1.62 -31.82 26.36
N GLU A 151 0.29 -31.85 26.26
CA GLU A 151 -0.45 -30.90 25.41
C GLU A 151 -0.34 -29.46 25.93
N GLU A 152 -0.33 -29.26 27.25
CA GLU A 152 -0.06 -27.95 27.83
C GLU A 152 1.37 -27.49 27.48
N LEU A 153 2.37 -28.37 27.61
CA LEU A 153 3.74 -28.06 27.24
C LEU A 153 3.88 -27.78 25.72
N ARG A 154 3.09 -28.45 24.88
CA ARG A 154 2.98 -28.18 23.45
C ARG A 154 2.49 -26.77 23.16
N LEU A 155 1.43 -26.33 23.83
CA LEU A 155 0.93 -24.97 23.68
C LEU A 155 1.96 -23.93 24.14
N VAL A 156 2.68 -24.20 25.24
CA VAL A 156 3.79 -23.32 25.66
C VAL A 156 4.91 -23.27 24.60
N ALA A 157 5.22 -24.39 23.94
CA ALA A 157 6.21 -24.43 22.86
C ALA A 157 5.75 -23.63 21.63
N VAL A 158 4.45 -23.67 21.30
CA VAL A 158 3.85 -22.83 20.24
C VAL A 158 3.97 -21.34 20.58
N GLU A 159 3.62 -20.95 21.81
CA GLU A 159 3.75 -19.57 22.28
C GLU A 159 5.22 -19.10 22.25
N SER A 160 6.15 -19.96 22.68
CA SER A 160 7.58 -19.63 22.73
C SER A 160 8.19 -19.50 21.32
N ARG A 161 7.79 -20.36 20.36
CA ARG A 161 8.18 -20.23 18.95
C ARG A 161 7.67 -18.93 18.35
N ALA A 162 6.38 -18.64 18.55
CA ALA A 162 5.76 -17.42 18.05
C ALA A 162 6.44 -16.16 18.63
N ALA A 163 6.78 -16.15 19.92
CA ALA A 163 7.53 -15.06 20.54
C ALA A 163 8.94 -14.90 19.93
N ALA A 164 9.66 -16.00 19.69
CA ALA A 164 10.97 -15.97 19.04
C ALA A 164 10.89 -15.48 17.59
N ASP A 165 9.89 -15.94 16.82
CA ASP A 165 9.67 -15.50 15.43
C ASP A 165 9.26 -14.02 15.35
N LEU A 166 8.49 -13.53 16.33
CA LEU A 166 8.21 -12.09 16.45
C LEU A 166 9.47 -11.28 16.72
N ALA A 167 10.36 -11.74 17.60
CA ALA A 167 11.65 -11.09 17.85
C ALA A 167 12.57 -11.06 16.62
N LEU A 168 12.44 -12.04 15.72
CA LEU A 168 13.16 -12.11 14.44
C LEU A 168 12.49 -11.31 13.30
N GLY A 169 11.36 -10.65 13.55
CA GLY A 169 10.62 -9.91 12.52
C GLY A 169 9.94 -10.81 11.48
N ARG A 170 9.48 -12.01 11.88
CA ARG A 170 8.78 -12.99 11.02
C ARG A 170 7.27 -12.97 11.25
N GLN A 171 6.69 -11.79 11.34
CA GLN A 171 5.31 -11.61 11.81
C GLN A 171 4.27 -12.27 10.89
N ALA A 172 4.52 -12.27 9.57
CA ALA A 172 3.62 -12.91 8.60
C ALA A 172 3.48 -14.43 8.81
N ALA A 173 4.57 -15.11 9.21
CA ALA A 173 4.54 -16.54 9.52
C ALA A 173 3.72 -16.81 10.79
N VAL A 174 3.91 -15.97 11.82
CA VAL A 174 3.19 -16.08 13.10
C VAL A 174 1.68 -15.91 12.93
N VAL A 175 1.24 -14.96 12.09
CA VAL A 175 -0.19 -14.77 11.80
C VAL A 175 -0.81 -16.02 11.16
N GLY A 176 -0.12 -16.63 10.19
CA GLY A 176 -0.58 -17.84 9.51
C GLY A 176 -0.67 -19.04 10.46
N ASP A 177 0.33 -19.21 11.31
CA ASP A 177 0.45 -20.37 12.20
C ASP A 177 -0.47 -20.28 13.44
N LEU A 178 -0.65 -19.10 14.04
CA LEU A 178 -1.42 -18.95 15.27
C LEU A 178 -2.94 -18.93 15.07
N GLY A 179 -3.44 -18.52 13.89
CA GLY A 179 -4.88 -18.41 13.64
C GLY A 179 -5.68 -19.66 14.00
N PRO A 180 -5.33 -20.86 13.49
CA PRO A 180 -6.01 -22.11 13.85
C PRO A 180 -5.86 -22.51 15.32
N VAL A 181 -4.70 -22.22 15.94
CA VAL A 181 -4.40 -22.59 17.33
C VAL A 181 -5.23 -21.77 18.32
N VAL A 182 -5.42 -20.48 18.02
CA VAL A 182 -6.28 -19.56 18.78
C VAL A 182 -7.74 -20.02 18.74
N GLN A 183 -8.24 -20.45 17.57
CA GLN A 183 -9.61 -20.96 17.47
C GLN A 183 -9.84 -22.25 18.26
N ALA A 184 -8.82 -23.11 18.36
CA ALA A 184 -8.88 -24.32 19.16
C ALA A 184 -8.73 -24.07 20.68
N ASN A 185 -8.15 -22.94 21.08
CA ASN A 185 -7.86 -22.60 22.48
C ASN A 185 -8.28 -21.15 22.80
N PRO A 186 -9.58 -20.80 22.65
CA PRO A 186 -10.00 -19.40 22.63
C PRO A 186 -9.92 -18.72 24.01
N LEU A 187 -9.81 -19.47 25.11
CA LEU A 187 -9.64 -18.95 26.47
C LEU A 187 -8.18 -18.65 26.86
N ARG A 188 -7.20 -18.98 26.01
CA ARG A 188 -5.78 -18.81 26.32
C ARG A 188 -5.27 -17.46 25.81
N GLU A 189 -5.37 -16.45 26.66
CA GLU A 189 -5.06 -15.05 26.32
C GLU A 189 -3.66 -14.83 25.73
N GLY A 190 -2.65 -15.61 26.14
CA GLY A 190 -1.28 -15.51 25.61
C GLY A 190 -1.18 -15.71 24.09
N LEU A 191 -1.96 -16.63 23.54
CA LEU A 191 -2.02 -16.86 22.09
C LEU A 191 -2.64 -15.67 21.35
N TRP A 192 -3.66 -15.06 21.93
CA TRP A 192 -4.29 -13.85 21.39
C TRP A 192 -3.37 -12.66 21.45
N LEU A 193 -2.63 -12.48 22.55
CA LEU A 193 -1.62 -11.44 22.71
C LEU A 193 -0.56 -11.53 21.60
N LEU A 194 -0.03 -12.72 21.33
CA LEU A 194 0.96 -12.96 20.27
C LEU A 194 0.36 -12.75 18.86
N LEU A 195 -0.87 -13.20 18.62
CA LEU A 195 -1.55 -12.98 17.34
C LEU A 195 -1.84 -11.50 17.09
N MET A 196 -2.34 -10.77 18.09
CA MET A 196 -2.57 -9.33 18.04
C MET A 196 -1.27 -8.58 17.77
N THR A 197 -0.18 -8.95 18.46
CA THR A 197 1.16 -8.38 18.25
C THR A 197 1.66 -8.63 16.83
N ALA A 198 1.50 -9.86 16.31
CA ALA A 198 1.91 -10.22 14.95
C ALA A 198 1.12 -9.47 13.87
N LEU A 199 -0.20 -9.36 14.03
CA LEU A 199 -1.08 -8.61 13.13
C LEU A 199 -0.73 -7.13 13.13
N TRP A 200 -0.49 -6.56 14.29
CA TRP A 200 -0.13 -5.15 14.40
C TRP A 200 1.24 -4.84 13.80
N HIS A 201 2.29 -5.59 14.14
CA HIS A 201 3.64 -5.43 13.56
C HIS A 201 3.72 -5.76 12.05
N SER A 202 2.69 -6.40 11.46
CA SER A 202 2.60 -6.62 10.01
C SER A 202 1.78 -5.54 9.29
N GLY A 203 1.42 -4.45 9.97
CA GLY A 203 0.64 -3.34 9.41
C GLY A 203 -0.86 -3.65 9.30
N ARG A 204 -1.34 -4.75 9.89
CA ARG A 204 -2.74 -5.21 9.85
C ARG A 204 -3.49 -4.79 11.12
N THR A 205 -3.39 -3.51 11.47
CA THR A 205 -3.95 -2.92 12.70
C THR A 205 -5.45 -3.21 12.88
N ALA A 206 -6.24 -3.10 11.81
CA ALA A 206 -7.68 -3.38 11.86
C ALA A 206 -7.99 -4.82 12.29
N GLU A 207 -7.18 -5.79 11.85
CA GLU A 207 -7.34 -7.20 12.20
C GLU A 207 -6.86 -7.50 13.63
N ALA A 208 -5.84 -6.78 14.10
CA ALA A 208 -5.40 -6.85 15.50
C ALA A 208 -6.48 -6.34 16.46
N LEU A 209 -7.17 -5.24 16.10
CA LEU A 209 -8.29 -4.70 16.86
C LEU A 209 -9.52 -5.62 16.82
N ASP A 210 -9.81 -6.24 15.68
CA ASP A 210 -10.88 -7.24 15.60
C ASP A 210 -10.56 -8.49 16.45
N ALA A 211 -9.29 -8.93 16.47
CA ALA A 211 -8.86 -10.04 17.33
C ALA A 211 -9.10 -9.74 18.83
N TYR A 212 -8.82 -8.50 19.29
CA TYR A 212 -9.17 -8.07 20.65
C TYR A 212 -10.68 -8.13 20.91
N GLN A 213 -11.50 -7.61 19.99
CA GLN A 213 -12.96 -7.62 20.13
C GLN A 213 -13.54 -9.04 20.17
N ARG A 214 -12.92 -9.99 19.45
CA ARG A 214 -13.30 -11.41 19.51
C ARG A 214 -12.93 -12.01 20.87
N LEU A 215 -11.70 -11.80 21.35
CA LEU A 215 -11.27 -12.28 22.66
C LEU A 215 -12.16 -11.73 23.78
N PHE A 216 -12.43 -10.42 23.76
CA PHE A 216 -13.28 -9.75 24.75
C PHE A 216 -14.67 -10.40 24.82
N ARG A 217 -15.29 -10.68 23.67
CA ARG A 217 -16.58 -11.38 23.62
C ARG A 217 -16.49 -12.79 24.21
N VAL A 218 -15.49 -13.58 23.81
CA VAL A 218 -15.30 -14.94 24.32
C VAL A 218 -15.12 -14.96 25.85
N LEU A 219 -14.24 -14.13 26.40
CA LEU A 219 -13.99 -14.11 27.85
C LEU A 219 -15.20 -13.64 28.64
N ARG A 220 -15.91 -12.62 28.14
CA ARG A 220 -17.13 -12.13 28.77
C ARG A 220 -18.24 -13.18 28.74
N ASP A 221 -18.44 -13.84 27.61
CA ASP A 221 -19.55 -14.78 27.41
C ASP A 221 -19.31 -16.13 28.12
N GLU A 222 -18.06 -16.63 28.16
CA GLU A 222 -17.70 -17.93 28.76
C GLU A 222 -17.30 -17.82 30.25
N LEU A 223 -16.61 -16.75 30.65
CA LEU A 223 -16.03 -16.61 31.99
C LEU A 223 -16.55 -15.40 32.77
N GLY A 224 -17.26 -14.47 32.13
CA GLY A 224 -17.79 -13.25 32.78
C GLY A 224 -16.70 -12.27 33.24
N VAL A 225 -15.50 -12.37 32.67
CA VAL A 225 -14.35 -11.54 33.04
C VAL A 225 -13.86 -10.71 31.85
N GLU A 226 -13.18 -9.61 32.15
CA GLU A 226 -12.51 -8.78 31.14
C GLU A 226 -11.14 -9.37 30.77
N PRO A 227 -10.57 -9.01 29.60
CA PRO A 227 -9.21 -9.39 29.23
C PRO A 227 -8.17 -8.92 30.26
N SER A 228 -7.11 -9.72 30.40
CA SER A 228 -5.96 -9.44 31.24
C SER A 228 -5.33 -8.08 30.95
N LYS A 229 -4.58 -7.57 31.92
CA LYS A 229 -3.92 -6.27 31.82
C LYS A 229 -3.00 -6.20 30.60
N ASP A 230 -2.20 -7.23 30.33
CA ASP A 230 -1.25 -7.24 29.21
C ASP A 230 -1.96 -7.14 27.84
N VAL A 231 -3.13 -7.77 27.70
CA VAL A 231 -3.96 -7.70 26.49
C VAL A 231 -4.61 -6.33 26.34
N ARG A 232 -5.10 -5.74 27.43
CA ARG A 232 -5.65 -4.37 27.42
C ARG A 232 -4.58 -3.32 27.14
N ASP A 233 -3.40 -3.45 27.75
CA ASP A 233 -2.26 -2.58 27.50
C ASP A 233 -1.82 -2.68 26.03
N LEU A 234 -1.74 -3.89 25.45
CA LEU A 234 -1.48 -4.07 24.03
C LEU A 234 -2.57 -3.44 23.15
N HIS A 235 -3.84 -3.61 23.50
CA HIS A 235 -4.95 -2.99 22.76
C HIS A 235 -4.86 -1.46 22.76
N LEU A 236 -4.61 -0.85 23.92
CA LEU A 236 -4.40 0.59 24.06
C LEU A 236 -3.19 1.05 23.23
N ARG A 237 -2.11 0.27 23.20
CA ARG A 237 -0.89 0.59 22.44
C ARG A 237 -1.09 0.46 20.93
N ILE A 238 -1.86 -0.53 20.48
CA ILE A 238 -2.30 -0.65 19.08
C ILE A 238 -3.15 0.57 18.68
N LEU A 239 -4.00 1.07 19.58
CA LEU A 239 -4.83 2.26 19.35
C LEU A 239 -4.04 3.58 19.40
N ASP A 240 -3.06 3.67 20.31
CA ASP A 240 -2.17 4.83 20.45
C ASP A 240 -1.16 4.92 19.28
N GLY A 241 -0.97 3.84 18.52
CA GLY A 241 0.11 3.71 17.55
C GLY A 241 1.49 3.55 18.20
N ASP A 242 1.51 3.29 19.51
CA ASP A 242 2.70 3.18 20.36
C ASP A 242 3.28 1.76 20.30
N ASP A 243 4.05 1.48 19.25
CA ASP A 243 4.78 0.22 19.05
C ASP A 243 5.57 -0.20 20.32
N PRO A 244 5.67 -1.50 20.70
CA PRO A 244 6.47 -1.89 21.84
C PRO A 244 7.90 -1.78 21.37
N GLU A 245 8.64 -0.85 21.94
CA GLU A 245 10.08 -0.98 21.90
C GLU A 245 10.46 -2.37 22.43
N PRO A 246 11.15 -3.22 21.64
CA PRO A 246 12.17 -4.05 22.25
C PRO A 246 13.21 -3.07 22.82
N ALA A 247 13.54 -3.18 24.11
CA ALA A 247 14.45 -2.26 24.80
C ALA A 247 15.74 -1.99 24.00
N PRO A 248 16.40 -0.82 24.10
CA PRO A 248 15.99 0.48 24.67
C PRO A 248 15.79 1.59 23.60
N ALA A 249 14.90 2.55 23.88
CA ALA A 249 14.83 3.91 23.33
C ALA A 249 15.03 4.04 21.80
N ARG A 250 14.00 3.72 21.02
CA ARG A 250 13.81 4.29 19.68
C ARG A 250 13.12 5.64 19.85
N THR A 251 13.95 6.68 19.96
CA THR A 251 13.59 8.04 19.54
C THR A 251 12.66 7.98 18.34
N HIS A 252 11.51 8.67 18.37
CA HIS A 252 10.59 8.85 17.22
C HIS A 252 11.37 8.63 15.93
N GLU A 253 11.18 7.47 15.28
CA GLU A 253 12.00 7.10 14.15
C GLU A 253 11.71 8.15 13.09
N GLU A 254 12.60 9.13 12.95
CA GLU A 254 12.50 10.13 11.91
C GLU A 254 12.35 9.34 10.62
N ILE A 255 11.30 9.62 9.85
CA ILE A 255 11.14 9.01 8.54
C ILE A 255 12.41 9.35 7.77
N VAL A 256 13.28 8.36 7.61
CA VAL A 256 14.51 8.44 6.83
C VAL A 256 14.11 8.08 5.40
N PRO A 257 13.93 9.06 4.50
CA PRO A 257 13.50 8.77 3.15
C PRO A 257 14.54 7.91 2.43
N ARG A 258 14.09 6.89 1.69
CA ARG A 258 14.92 6.06 0.80
C ARG A 258 14.29 6.00 -0.59
N GLN A 259 14.20 7.16 -1.23
CA GLN A 259 13.36 7.35 -2.41
C GLN A 259 14.13 7.33 -3.73
N LEU A 260 15.35 6.78 -3.73
CA LEU A 260 16.13 6.68 -4.97
C LEU A 260 15.47 5.68 -5.94
N PRO A 261 15.17 6.08 -7.19
CA PRO A 261 14.74 5.17 -8.24
C PRO A 261 15.74 4.03 -8.47
N PRO A 262 15.30 2.86 -8.98
CA PRO A 262 16.20 1.75 -9.30
C PRO A 262 17.27 2.16 -10.32
N VAL A 263 18.47 1.63 -10.14
CA VAL A 263 19.60 1.81 -11.06
C VAL A 263 19.54 0.76 -12.16
N VAL A 264 19.97 1.12 -13.37
CA VAL A 264 20.19 0.15 -14.45
C VAL A 264 21.18 -0.93 -14.00
N ALA A 265 20.87 -2.20 -14.29
CA ALA A 265 21.65 -3.37 -13.83
C ALA A 265 23.12 -3.40 -14.31
N THR A 266 23.45 -2.57 -15.31
CA THR A 266 24.81 -2.45 -15.86
C THR A 266 25.13 -0.97 -16.04
N PHE A 267 26.03 -0.46 -15.21
CA PHE A 267 26.65 0.86 -15.34
C PHE A 267 28.12 0.65 -15.70
N ALA A 268 28.64 1.41 -16.67
CA ALA A 268 30.01 1.29 -17.16
C ALA A 268 30.52 2.65 -17.66
N GLY A 269 31.83 2.87 -17.55
CA GLY A 269 32.48 4.16 -17.78
C GLY A 269 32.23 5.18 -16.65
N ARG A 270 32.81 6.38 -16.80
CA ARG A 270 32.67 7.54 -15.90
C ARG A 270 33.34 7.44 -14.54
N GLU A 271 34.39 6.62 -14.41
CA GLU A 271 35.12 6.47 -13.13
C GLU A 271 35.78 7.78 -12.68
N ASP A 272 36.23 8.62 -13.62
CA ASP A 272 36.76 9.95 -13.30
C ASP A 272 35.70 10.87 -12.68
N GLN A 273 34.47 10.86 -13.23
CA GLN A 273 33.37 11.66 -12.71
C GLN A 273 32.86 11.11 -11.38
N LEU A 274 32.82 9.79 -11.21
CA LEU A 274 32.51 9.15 -9.93
C LEU A 274 33.55 9.47 -8.86
N THR A 275 34.83 9.46 -9.22
CA THR A 275 35.94 9.85 -8.33
C THR A 275 35.81 11.32 -7.93
N LYS A 276 35.47 12.20 -8.88
CA LYS A 276 35.18 13.61 -8.58
C LYS A 276 34.00 13.74 -7.60
N LEU A 277 32.87 13.04 -7.84
CA LEU A 277 31.73 13.06 -6.92
C LEU A 277 32.08 12.51 -5.52
N ASP A 278 32.96 11.51 -5.44
CA ASP A 278 33.46 11.00 -4.16
C ASP A 278 34.35 12.01 -3.43
N GLN A 279 35.24 12.68 -4.16
CA GLN A 279 36.09 13.75 -3.63
C GLN A 279 35.26 14.90 -3.05
N LEU A 280 34.12 15.20 -3.67
CA LEU A 280 33.18 16.20 -3.16
C LEU A 280 32.62 15.87 -1.77
N VAL A 281 32.59 14.60 -1.38
CA VAL A 281 32.10 14.16 -0.06
C VAL A 281 33.25 13.99 0.95
N THR A 282 34.48 13.77 0.48
CA THR A 282 35.66 13.59 1.35
C THR A 282 36.42 14.88 1.66
N GLU A 283 36.35 15.88 0.79
CA GLU A 283 37.03 17.17 0.96
C GLU A 283 36.04 18.28 1.39
N ASP A 284 35.52 18.28 2.65
CA ASP A 284 35.31 19.54 3.39
C ASP A 284 34.95 19.42 4.89
N ASP A 285 35.53 20.34 5.65
CA ASP A 285 35.42 20.65 7.09
C ASP A 285 34.09 21.36 7.45
N GLY A 286 32.95 20.68 7.27
CA GLY A 286 31.71 21.05 7.96
C GLY A 286 31.12 22.45 7.68
N ARG A 287 31.36 23.07 6.51
CA ARG A 287 30.88 24.44 6.21
C ARG A 287 30.12 24.69 4.90
N ALA A 288 29.99 23.76 3.95
CA ALA A 288 29.28 24.04 2.70
C ALA A 288 28.38 22.89 2.22
N VAL A 289 27.20 23.25 1.73
CA VAL A 289 26.29 22.38 0.98
C VAL A 289 26.99 22.06 -0.34
N VAL A 290 27.25 20.78 -0.59
CA VAL A 290 27.87 20.36 -1.85
C VAL A 290 26.77 20.30 -2.89
N ILE A 291 26.71 21.33 -3.74
CA ILE A 291 25.83 21.37 -4.90
C ILE A 291 26.64 20.95 -6.12
N SER A 292 26.39 19.77 -6.66
CA SER A 292 27.01 19.35 -7.93
C SER A 292 25.98 19.48 -9.04
N ALA A 293 26.24 20.38 -9.99
CA ALA A 293 25.39 20.57 -11.17
C ALA A 293 25.96 19.74 -12.32
N ILE A 294 25.34 18.58 -12.58
CA ILE A 294 25.68 17.74 -13.71
C ILE A 294 25.00 18.33 -14.94
N ALA A 295 25.80 18.96 -15.82
CA ALA A 295 25.35 19.57 -17.06
C ALA A 295 25.81 18.76 -18.28
N GLY A 296 24.98 18.65 -19.29
CA GLY A 296 25.31 17.92 -20.51
C GLY A 296 24.12 17.75 -21.44
N THR A 297 24.35 17.33 -22.68
CA THR A 297 23.29 17.11 -23.67
C THR A 297 22.31 16.03 -23.21
N ALA A 298 21.11 16.01 -23.79
CA ALA A 298 20.11 15.02 -23.42
C ALA A 298 20.56 13.61 -23.82
N GLY A 299 20.31 12.59 -22.99
CA GLY A 299 20.72 11.20 -23.26
C GLY A 299 22.18 10.87 -22.91
N ILE A 300 22.95 11.84 -22.39
CA ILE A 300 24.35 11.67 -21.99
C ILE A 300 24.56 10.88 -20.68
N GLY A 301 23.47 10.44 -20.03
CA GLY A 301 23.52 9.64 -18.80
C GLY A 301 23.63 10.42 -17.49
N LYS A 302 23.24 11.72 -17.44
CA LYS A 302 23.29 12.52 -16.20
C LYS A 302 22.52 11.90 -15.04
N THR A 303 21.25 11.56 -15.29
CA THR A 303 20.36 10.91 -14.32
C THR A 303 20.91 9.55 -13.92
N THR A 304 21.41 8.77 -14.87
CA THR A 304 22.01 7.45 -14.62
C THR A 304 23.26 7.56 -13.74
N LEU A 305 24.19 8.48 -14.03
CA LEU A 305 25.36 8.75 -13.20
C LEU A 305 24.96 9.20 -11.80
N ALA A 306 24.00 10.12 -11.72
CA ALA A 306 23.50 10.65 -10.47
C ALA A 306 22.91 9.56 -9.58
N LEU A 307 22.06 8.70 -10.13
CA LEU A 307 21.45 7.58 -9.42
C LEU A 307 22.47 6.51 -9.06
N TYR A 308 23.37 6.15 -9.98
CA TYR A 308 24.42 5.17 -9.70
C TYR A 308 25.31 5.61 -8.53
N TRP A 309 25.77 6.88 -8.57
CA TRP A 309 26.54 7.45 -7.47
C TRP A 309 25.72 7.56 -6.18
N ALA A 310 24.45 7.97 -6.27
CA ALA A 310 23.57 8.11 -5.11
C ALA A 310 23.35 6.76 -4.40
N HIS A 311 23.15 5.67 -5.15
CA HIS A 311 23.05 4.32 -4.60
C HIS A 311 24.36 3.84 -3.99
N ARG A 312 25.50 4.05 -4.68
CA ARG A 312 26.84 3.71 -4.15
C ARG A 312 27.16 4.47 -2.85
N SER A 313 26.74 5.72 -2.78
CA SER A 313 27.01 6.62 -1.66
C SER A 313 25.90 6.64 -0.61
N ALA A 314 24.80 5.91 -0.80
CA ALA A 314 23.66 5.88 0.14
C ALA A 314 24.07 5.59 1.60
N PRO A 315 25.04 4.67 1.89
CA PRO A 315 25.52 4.45 3.26
C PRO A 315 26.14 5.70 3.94
N ARG A 316 26.56 6.71 3.17
CA ARG A 316 27.13 7.97 3.69
C ARG A 316 26.04 8.97 4.14
N PHE A 317 24.79 8.74 3.76
CA PHE A 317 23.63 9.61 4.05
C PHE A 317 22.58 8.84 4.85
N PRO A 318 22.87 8.48 6.12
CA PRO A 318 21.98 7.63 6.91
C PRO A 318 20.65 8.31 7.27
N ASP A 319 20.58 9.65 7.18
CA ASP A 319 19.39 10.41 7.57
C ASP A 319 18.43 10.64 6.40
N GLY A 320 18.79 10.20 5.19
CA GLY A 320 17.85 10.05 4.08
C GLY A 320 18.41 10.33 2.69
N GLN A 321 17.76 9.77 1.67
CA GLN A 321 17.95 10.08 0.27
C GLN A 321 16.60 10.38 -0.39
N VAL A 322 16.48 11.56 -0.99
CA VAL A 322 15.26 12.04 -1.67
C VAL A 322 15.56 12.27 -3.14
N PHE A 323 14.71 11.76 -4.03
CA PHE A 323 14.78 12.00 -5.46
C PHE A 323 13.57 12.80 -5.92
N VAL A 324 13.79 13.90 -6.64
CA VAL A 324 12.73 14.72 -7.23
C VAL A 324 13.05 14.97 -8.70
N ASN A 325 12.15 14.56 -9.60
CA ASN A 325 12.21 14.95 -11.01
C ASN A 325 11.49 16.29 -11.20
N LEU A 326 12.27 17.33 -11.49
CA LEU A 326 11.85 18.72 -11.67
C LEU A 326 11.23 19.00 -13.05
N ARG A 327 11.28 18.03 -13.99
CA ARG A 327 10.58 18.10 -15.28
C ARG A 327 10.89 19.35 -16.12
N GLY A 328 12.07 19.94 -15.93
CA GLY A 328 12.42 21.25 -16.46
C GLY A 328 12.43 21.41 -17.98
N PHE A 329 12.42 20.29 -18.71
CA PHE A 329 12.40 20.25 -20.18
C PHE A 329 11.27 19.37 -20.72
N ASP A 330 10.25 19.06 -19.91
CA ASP A 330 9.03 18.42 -20.38
C ASP A 330 8.26 19.39 -21.32
N PRO A 331 7.72 18.95 -22.47
CA PRO A 331 6.96 19.80 -23.39
C PRO A 331 5.72 20.47 -22.80
N ARG A 332 5.23 20.02 -21.64
CA ARG A 332 3.91 20.43 -21.11
C ARG A 332 3.93 21.27 -19.84
N ASP A 333 4.97 21.18 -18.99
CA ASP A 333 5.41 22.21 -18.01
C ASP A 333 6.41 21.67 -16.97
N ALA A 334 7.28 22.54 -16.47
CA ALA A 334 8.23 22.24 -15.39
C ALA A 334 7.55 22.18 -14.01
N LEU A 335 8.06 21.36 -13.09
CA LEU A 335 7.51 21.27 -11.73
C LEU A 335 7.68 22.61 -10.99
N ASP A 336 6.60 23.16 -10.45
CA ASP A 336 6.63 24.40 -9.68
C ASP A 336 7.49 24.24 -8.40
N PRO A 337 8.31 25.24 -8.01
CA PRO A 337 9.15 25.15 -6.82
C PRO A 337 8.37 24.91 -5.51
N LEU A 338 7.14 25.43 -5.38
CA LEU A 338 6.30 25.23 -4.21
C LEU A 338 5.86 23.76 -4.08
N ASP A 339 5.53 23.14 -5.22
CA ASP A 339 5.18 21.72 -5.30
C ASP A 339 6.40 20.83 -5.05
N ALA A 340 7.56 21.18 -5.63
CA ALA A 340 8.80 20.45 -5.40
C ALA A 340 9.19 20.46 -3.91
N LEU A 341 9.05 21.60 -3.23
CA LEU A 341 9.25 21.70 -1.79
C LEU A 341 8.28 20.82 -1.01
N GLY A 342 7.02 20.78 -1.44
CA GLY A 342 6.01 19.93 -0.82
C GLY A 342 6.35 18.44 -0.89
N VAL A 343 6.83 17.98 -2.05
CA VAL A 343 7.30 16.60 -2.24
C VAL A 343 8.46 16.25 -1.31
N VAL A 344 9.45 17.14 -1.15
CA VAL A 344 10.59 16.90 -0.26
C VAL A 344 10.15 16.91 1.21
N LEU A 345 9.28 17.83 1.60
CA LEU A 345 8.76 17.92 2.98
C LEU A 345 7.93 16.68 3.36
N GLU A 346 7.07 16.21 2.45
CA GLU A 346 6.33 14.95 2.60
C GLU A 346 7.28 13.76 2.79
N ALA A 347 8.41 13.71 2.06
CA ALA A 347 9.41 12.67 2.21
C ALA A 347 10.03 12.60 3.62
N PHE A 348 10.07 13.73 4.34
CA PHE A 348 10.50 13.83 5.73
C PHE A 348 9.34 13.78 6.75
N GLY A 349 8.17 13.30 6.32
CA GLY A 349 7.00 13.12 7.18
C GLY A 349 6.27 14.42 7.53
N VAL A 350 6.43 15.48 6.74
CA VAL A 350 5.66 16.72 6.91
C VAL A 350 4.41 16.68 6.04
N GLU A 351 3.27 16.45 6.68
CA GLU A 351 1.93 16.48 6.06
C GLU A 351 1.65 17.80 5.33
N ARG A 352 0.96 17.74 4.18
CA ARG A 352 0.65 18.91 3.34
C ARG A 352 -0.05 20.05 4.07
N SER A 353 -0.96 19.74 4.99
CA SER A 353 -1.70 20.74 5.77
C SER A 353 -0.85 21.54 6.74
N ARG A 354 0.23 20.92 7.23
CA ARG A 354 1.20 21.56 8.13
C ARG A 354 2.25 22.35 7.37
N GLN A 355 2.24 22.29 6.03
CA GLN A 355 3.16 23.06 5.21
C GLN A 355 2.62 24.47 4.99
N PRO A 356 3.46 25.51 5.14
CA PRO A 356 3.10 26.87 4.76
C PRO A 356 2.62 26.94 3.31
N GLN A 357 1.74 27.89 3.00
CA GLN A 357 1.20 28.07 1.63
C GLN A 357 2.16 28.84 0.71
N ASP A 358 3.21 29.45 1.26
CA ASP A 358 4.21 30.21 0.54
C ASP A 358 5.57 29.48 0.44
N ILE A 359 6.34 29.83 -0.59
CA ILE A 359 7.63 29.19 -0.92
C ILE A 359 8.66 29.40 0.19
N ASP A 360 8.73 30.61 0.76
CA ASP A 360 9.73 30.95 1.77
C ASP A 360 9.49 30.19 3.08
N GLY A 361 8.24 30.05 3.49
CA GLY A 361 7.80 29.25 4.63
C GLY A 361 8.16 27.78 4.47
N ARG A 362 7.85 27.16 3.32
CA ARG A 362 8.22 25.76 3.05
C ARG A 362 9.74 25.55 2.99
N ALA A 363 10.47 26.47 2.36
CA ALA A 363 11.92 26.41 2.32
C ALA A 363 12.55 26.55 3.73
N GLY A 364 11.99 27.41 4.58
CA GLY A 364 12.39 27.53 5.99
C GLY A 364 12.13 26.27 6.81
N LEU A 365 10.98 25.63 6.60
CA LEU A 365 10.63 24.36 7.24
C LEU A 365 11.56 23.23 6.78
N LEU A 366 11.88 23.17 5.50
CA LEU A 366 12.84 22.20 4.95
C LEU A 366 14.21 22.35 5.60
N ARG A 367 14.74 23.58 5.69
CA ARG A 367 16.02 23.85 6.36
C ARG A 367 15.99 23.41 7.83
N SER A 368 14.86 23.63 8.52
CA SER A 368 14.70 23.20 9.91
C SER A 368 14.68 21.68 10.05
N LYS A 369 14.04 20.96 9.12
CA LYS A 369 13.99 19.49 9.09
C LYS A 369 15.32 18.85 8.74
N LEU A 370 16.16 19.52 7.96
CA LEU A 370 17.48 19.07 7.55
C LEU A 370 18.61 19.56 8.48
N ALA A 371 18.29 20.30 9.55
CA ALA A 371 19.27 20.79 10.50
C ALA A 371 19.97 19.63 11.22
N GLY A 372 21.31 19.60 11.16
CA GLY A 372 22.12 18.55 11.81
C GLY A 372 22.09 17.17 11.16
N LYS A 373 21.44 17.02 9.99
CA LYS A 373 21.30 15.73 9.29
C LYS A 373 22.23 15.59 8.10
N ARG A 374 22.52 14.34 7.75
CA ARG A 374 23.23 13.91 6.55
C ARG A 374 22.28 13.31 5.53
N VAL A 375 21.78 14.17 4.65
CA VAL A 375 20.80 13.83 3.62
C VAL A 375 21.38 14.04 2.22
N LEU A 376 21.03 13.15 1.29
CA LEU A 376 21.24 13.33 -0.13
C LEU A 376 19.94 13.77 -0.82
N LEU A 377 19.94 14.94 -1.45
CA LEU A 377 18.87 15.39 -2.35
C LEU A 377 19.34 15.23 -3.80
N VAL A 378 18.62 14.44 -4.59
CA VAL A 378 18.84 14.32 -6.04
C VAL A 378 17.72 15.05 -6.77
N LEU A 379 18.04 16.20 -7.34
CA LEU A 379 17.12 17.07 -8.09
C LEU A 379 17.38 16.88 -9.58
N ASP A 380 16.58 16.03 -10.20
CA ASP A 380 16.76 15.60 -11.58
C ASP A 380 16.02 16.52 -12.56
N ASN A 381 16.65 16.78 -13.71
CA ASN A 381 16.06 17.49 -14.84
C ASN A 381 15.64 18.95 -14.54
N ALA A 382 16.46 19.71 -13.80
CA ALA A 382 16.20 21.12 -13.49
C ALA A 382 16.24 22.01 -14.75
N ARG A 383 15.28 22.92 -14.92
CA ARG A 383 15.25 23.87 -16.05
C ARG A 383 16.30 24.97 -15.88
N ASP A 384 16.28 25.62 -14.72
CA ASP A 384 17.04 26.82 -14.41
C ASP A 384 17.43 26.85 -12.92
N SER A 385 18.20 27.87 -12.52
CA SER A 385 18.68 28.01 -11.15
C SER A 385 17.59 28.46 -10.17
N GLU A 386 16.54 29.12 -10.64
CA GLU A 386 15.43 29.59 -9.79
C GLU A 386 14.62 28.40 -9.28
N GLN A 387 14.38 27.39 -10.13
CA GLN A 387 13.66 26.18 -9.78
C GLN A 387 14.30 25.38 -8.63
N VAL A 388 15.62 25.50 -8.47
CA VAL A 388 16.41 24.70 -7.51
C VAL A 388 16.67 25.46 -6.22
N ARG A 389 16.77 26.79 -6.28
CA ARG A 389 17.31 27.62 -5.19
C ARG A 389 16.59 27.43 -3.85
N SER A 390 15.26 27.31 -3.88
CA SER A 390 14.45 27.15 -2.66
C SER A 390 14.57 25.76 -2.02
N LEU A 391 14.99 24.74 -2.79
CA LEU A 391 15.15 23.35 -2.36
C LEU A 391 16.52 23.08 -1.72
N LEU A 392 17.44 24.04 -1.78
CA LEU A 392 18.79 23.86 -1.28
C LEU A 392 18.79 23.81 0.27
N PRO A 393 19.39 22.77 0.87
CA PRO A 393 19.58 22.74 2.32
C PRO A 393 20.54 23.86 2.73
N GLY A 394 20.44 24.31 3.99
CA GLY A 394 21.38 25.28 4.57
C GLY A 394 22.38 24.65 5.56
N SER A 395 22.30 23.33 5.76
CA SER A 395 22.96 22.63 6.86
C SER A 395 24.20 21.85 6.37
N PRO A 396 25.32 21.88 7.11
CA PRO A 396 26.46 21.01 6.85
C PRO A 396 26.06 19.53 6.94
N GLY A 397 26.62 18.70 6.06
CA GLY A 397 26.32 17.26 5.99
C GLY A 397 25.26 16.86 4.96
N CYS A 398 24.49 17.83 4.44
CA CYS A 398 23.59 17.60 3.32
C CYS A 398 24.30 17.81 1.97
N VAL A 399 24.03 16.93 1.02
CA VAL A 399 24.55 17.02 -0.37
C VAL A 399 23.37 17.14 -1.32
N THR A 400 23.47 18.05 -2.29
CA THR A 400 22.46 18.22 -3.34
C THR A 400 23.07 17.97 -4.71
N LEU A 401 22.61 16.91 -5.37
CA LEU A 401 23.00 16.58 -6.72
C LEU A 401 21.92 17.07 -7.69
N VAL A 402 22.27 18.00 -8.56
CA VAL A 402 21.33 18.60 -9.52
C VAL A 402 21.72 18.15 -10.92
N THR A 403 20.79 17.57 -11.68
CA THR A 403 21.01 17.29 -13.10
C THR A 403 20.26 18.32 -13.96
N SER A 404 20.91 18.82 -15.01
CA SER A 404 20.27 19.77 -15.94
C SER A 404 20.86 19.65 -17.35
N ARG A 405 20.10 20.10 -18.35
CA ARG A 405 20.64 20.33 -19.70
C ARG A 405 21.36 21.68 -19.80
N ASN A 406 21.05 22.61 -18.89
CA ASN A 406 21.66 23.92 -18.79
C ASN A 406 22.83 23.92 -17.80
N ARG A 407 23.75 24.87 -17.94
CA ARG A 407 24.93 25.00 -17.06
C ARG A 407 24.61 25.48 -15.64
N LEU A 408 23.38 25.91 -15.37
CA LEU A 408 22.91 26.44 -14.07
C LEU A 408 23.88 27.46 -13.45
N SER A 409 24.38 28.41 -14.25
CA SER A 409 25.40 29.38 -13.83
C SER A 409 25.00 30.22 -12.62
N GLY A 410 23.70 30.44 -12.40
CA GLY A 410 23.18 31.11 -11.20
C GLY A 410 23.42 30.32 -9.90
N LEU A 411 23.40 28.98 -9.94
CA LEU A 411 23.76 28.16 -8.77
C LEU A 411 25.26 28.19 -8.49
N VAL A 412 26.10 28.27 -9.53
CA VAL A 412 27.55 28.38 -9.37
C VAL A 412 27.92 29.74 -8.75
N ALA A 413 27.32 30.82 -9.26
CA ALA A 413 27.63 32.18 -8.81
C ALA A 413 27.08 32.50 -7.41
N GLU A 414 25.87 32.04 -7.08
CA GLU A 414 25.15 32.50 -5.88
C GLU A 414 25.04 31.44 -4.78
N ALA A 415 25.10 30.14 -5.12
CA ALA A 415 24.96 29.03 -4.17
C ALA A 415 26.24 28.18 -4.03
N GLY A 416 27.34 28.57 -4.68
CA GLY A 416 28.63 27.88 -4.58
C GLY A 416 28.67 26.49 -5.23
N ALA A 417 27.78 26.23 -6.20
CA ALA A 417 27.73 24.94 -6.88
C ALA A 417 29.01 24.65 -7.67
N ARG A 418 29.49 23.41 -7.59
CA ARG A 418 30.63 22.90 -8.36
C ARG A 418 30.08 22.27 -9.65
N PRO A 419 30.26 22.90 -10.83
CA PRO A 419 29.73 22.37 -12.08
C PRO A 419 30.52 21.14 -12.52
N MET A 420 29.81 20.14 -13.03
CA MET A 420 30.39 18.94 -13.64
C MET A 420 29.80 18.78 -15.04
N GLU A 421 30.61 19.04 -16.07
CA GLU A 421 30.20 18.80 -17.44
C GLU A 421 30.40 17.32 -17.81
N LEU A 422 29.33 16.68 -18.26
CA LEU A 422 29.41 15.36 -18.90
C LEU A 422 29.55 15.54 -20.41
N GLY A 423 30.71 15.18 -20.93
CA GLY A 423 30.96 15.01 -22.36
C GLY A 423 30.39 13.70 -22.88
N LEU A 424 30.67 13.34 -24.13
CA LEU A 424 30.40 12.00 -24.67
C LEU A 424 31.23 10.94 -23.92
N LEU A 425 30.89 9.66 -24.05
CA LEU A 425 31.79 8.60 -23.60
C LEU A 425 33.04 8.62 -24.50
N ASP A 426 34.20 8.34 -23.92
CA ASP A 426 35.35 7.99 -24.76
C ASP A 426 35.21 6.56 -25.30
N ASP A 427 36.08 6.17 -26.22
CA ASP A 427 35.99 4.87 -26.90
C ASP A 427 36.16 3.70 -25.92
N ALA A 428 36.96 3.87 -24.86
CA ALA A 428 37.16 2.85 -23.84
C ALA A 428 35.90 2.70 -22.95
N GLU A 429 35.31 3.82 -22.52
CA GLU A 429 34.07 3.85 -21.75
C GLU A 429 32.88 3.28 -22.56
N ALA A 430 32.80 3.61 -23.85
CA ALA A 430 31.79 3.09 -24.76
C ALA A 430 31.94 1.58 -24.99
N TYR A 431 33.18 1.11 -25.14
CA TYR A 431 33.50 -0.31 -25.21
C TYR A 431 33.11 -1.04 -23.92
N GLU A 432 33.42 -0.50 -22.74
CA GLU A 432 33.06 -1.10 -21.46
C GLU A 432 31.55 -1.24 -21.29
N LEU A 433 30.77 -0.24 -21.72
CA LEU A 433 29.30 -0.30 -21.71
C LEU A 433 28.77 -1.43 -22.58
N LEU A 434 29.29 -1.57 -23.81
CA LEU A 434 28.93 -2.68 -24.70
C LEU A 434 29.36 -4.03 -24.12
N ALA A 435 30.58 -4.11 -23.55
CA ALA A 435 31.13 -5.32 -22.97
C ALA A 435 30.32 -5.83 -21.78
N GLY A 436 29.83 -4.91 -20.92
CA GLY A 436 29.00 -5.25 -19.78
C GLY A 436 27.66 -5.88 -20.17
N ARG A 437 27.12 -5.56 -21.36
CA ARG A 437 25.83 -6.08 -21.84
C ARG A 437 25.96 -7.27 -22.80
N LEU A 438 27.01 -7.31 -23.62
CA LEU A 438 27.20 -8.31 -24.69
C LEU A 438 28.27 -9.36 -24.40
N GLY A 439 29.08 -9.15 -23.36
CA GLY A 439 30.21 -9.99 -23.02
C GLY A 439 31.49 -9.63 -23.78
N LYS A 440 32.63 -9.61 -23.07
CA LYS A 440 33.94 -9.25 -23.64
C LYS A 440 34.38 -10.17 -24.79
N GLU A 441 34.04 -11.45 -24.73
CA GLU A 441 34.43 -12.43 -25.76
C GLU A 441 33.85 -12.10 -27.14
N ARG A 442 32.59 -11.63 -27.19
CA ARG A 442 31.92 -11.27 -28.45
C ARG A 442 32.50 -10.00 -29.07
N LEU A 443 32.80 -9.00 -28.24
CA LEU A 443 33.42 -7.76 -28.71
C LEU A 443 34.85 -7.99 -29.22
N LEU A 444 35.62 -8.86 -28.55
CA LEU A 444 36.98 -9.22 -28.97
C LEU A 444 37.00 -10.01 -30.30
N ALA A 445 35.92 -10.71 -30.62
CA ALA A 445 35.79 -11.43 -31.88
C ALA A 445 35.58 -10.50 -33.09
N GLU A 446 35.02 -9.31 -32.90
CA GLU A 446 34.66 -8.36 -33.97
C GLU A 446 35.01 -6.90 -33.62
N PRO A 447 36.30 -6.56 -33.38
CA PRO A 447 36.70 -5.24 -32.87
C PRO A 447 36.36 -4.10 -33.84
N GLU A 448 36.55 -4.28 -35.15
CA GLU A 448 36.25 -3.25 -36.15
C GLU A 448 34.76 -2.89 -36.20
N ALA A 449 33.88 -3.88 -35.99
CA ALA A 449 32.44 -3.65 -35.94
C ALA A 449 32.02 -2.91 -34.66
N VAL A 450 32.68 -3.19 -33.54
CA VAL A 450 32.46 -2.50 -32.27
C VAL A 450 32.83 -1.03 -32.39
N ASP A 451 34.00 -0.72 -32.94
CA ASP A 451 34.44 0.66 -33.17
C ASP A 451 33.44 1.41 -34.06
N ARG A 452 32.95 0.74 -35.12
CA ARG A 452 31.96 1.32 -36.02
C ARG A 452 30.61 1.58 -35.32
N ILE A 453 30.15 0.69 -34.46
CA ILE A 453 28.93 0.89 -33.66
C ILE A 453 29.08 2.08 -32.71
N ILE A 454 30.24 2.21 -32.05
CA ILE A 454 30.55 3.32 -31.14
C ILE A 454 30.48 4.65 -31.88
N GLU A 455 31.12 4.73 -33.06
CA GLU A 455 31.10 5.91 -33.92
C GLU A 455 29.68 6.26 -34.39
N LEU A 456 28.88 5.27 -34.79
CA LEU A 456 27.51 5.46 -35.25
C LEU A 456 26.54 5.90 -34.14
N CYS A 457 26.79 5.47 -32.91
CA CYS A 457 26.06 5.93 -31.73
C CYS A 457 26.56 7.29 -31.21
N ALA A 458 27.56 7.89 -31.87
CA ALA A 458 28.25 9.11 -31.44
C ALA A 458 28.67 9.06 -29.95
N SER A 459 29.07 7.88 -29.48
CA SER A 459 29.45 7.61 -28.08
C SER A 459 28.43 8.08 -27.02
N LEU A 460 27.14 8.09 -27.37
CA LEU A 460 26.06 8.43 -26.44
C LEU A 460 25.61 7.20 -25.63
N PRO A 461 25.63 7.24 -24.29
CA PRO A 461 25.29 6.08 -23.45
C PRO A 461 23.90 5.50 -23.73
N LEU A 462 22.90 6.37 -23.97
CA LEU A 462 21.53 5.93 -24.26
C LEU A 462 21.44 5.22 -25.61
N ALA A 463 22.11 5.75 -26.64
CA ALA A 463 22.17 5.14 -27.97
C ALA A 463 22.87 3.77 -27.92
N LEU A 464 24.02 3.70 -27.26
CA LEU A 464 24.78 2.46 -27.06
C LEU A 464 23.99 1.43 -26.25
N SER A 465 23.29 1.84 -25.19
CA SER A 465 22.47 0.93 -24.38
C SER A 465 21.34 0.28 -25.18
N VAL A 466 20.72 1.05 -26.07
CA VAL A 466 19.66 0.59 -26.96
C VAL A 466 20.21 -0.39 -28.00
N VAL A 467 21.35 -0.07 -28.64
CA VAL A 467 22.02 -0.98 -29.58
C VAL A 467 22.50 -2.26 -28.89
N ALA A 468 23.09 -2.15 -27.70
CA ALA A 468 23.58 -3.28 -26.91
C ALA A 468 22.47 -4.24 -26.51
N ALA A 469 21.33 -3.71 -26.02
CA ALA A 469 20.19 -4.53 -25.65
C ALA A 469 19.70 -5.39 -26.82
N ARG A 470 19.72 -4.82 -28.03
CA ARG A 470 19.29 -5.52 -29.23
C ARG A 470 20.32 -6.54 -29.73
N ALA A 471 21.61 -6.22 -29.66
CA ALA A 471 22.63 -7.22 -29.95
C ALA A 471 22.54 -8.41 -28.98
N ALA A 472 22.12 -8.18 -27.72
CA ALA A 472 21.94 -9.24 -26.73
C ALA A 472 20.76 -10.17 -27.07
N THR A 473 19.67 -9.66 -27.66
CA THR A 473 18.54 -10.49 -28.09
C THR A 473 18.79 -11.24 -29.41
N ARG A 474 19.87 -10.90 -30.14
CA ARG A 474 20.31 -11.58 -31.37
C ARG A 474 21.76 -12.09 -31.25
N PRO A 475 22.04 -13.08 -30.40
CA PRO A 475 23.39 -13.56 -30.16
C PRO A 475 24.05 -14.22 -31.38
N ALA A 476 23.26 -14.69 -32.35
CA ALA A 476 23.75 -15.36 -33.57
C ALA A 476 24.12 -14.41 -34.73
N TYR A 477 23.80 -13.12 -34.63
CA TYR A 477 24.15 -12.12 -35.65
C TYR A 477 25.54 -11.57 -35.39
N ALA A 478 26.31 -11.33 -36.46
CA ALA A 478 27.60 -10.66 -36.35
C ALA A 478 27.39 -9.19 -35.98
N LEU A 479 28.29 -8.63 -35.17
CA LEU A 479 28.27 -7.20 -34.85
C LEU A 479 28.53 -6.35 -36.11
N ALA A 480 29.28 -6.88 -37.09
CA ALA A 480 29.53 -6.23 -38.38
C ALA A 480 28.23 -5.92 -39.15
N ASP A 481 27.31 -6.90 -39.21
CA ASP A 481 26.00 -6.73 -39.86
C ASP A 481 25.18 -5.64 -39.14
N LEU A 482 25.27 -5.58 -37.81
CA LEU A 482 24.60 -4.57 -37.00
C LEU A 482 25.12 -3.16 -37.28
N ALA A 483 26.44 -3.03 -37.44
CA ALA A 483 27.10 -1.77 -37.76
C ALA A 483 26.70 -1.25 -39.15
N GLU A 484 26.53 -2.15 -40.12
CA GLU A 484 26.04 -1.80 -41.47
C GLU A 484 24.60 -1.29 -41.43
N GLU A 485 23.68 -2.01 -40.76
CA GLU A 485 22.27 -1.60 -40.59
C GLU A 485 22.12 -0.22 -39.90
N LEU A 486 22.95 0.04 -38.88
CA LEU A 486 22.98 1.33 -38.17
C LEU A 486 23.48 2.46 -39.08
N GLY A 487 24.46 2.17 -39.95
CA GLY A 487 25.03 3.13 -40.90
C GLY A 487 24.02 3.58 -41.95
N GLU A 488 23.22 2.66 -42.50
CA GLU A 488 22.16 2.97 -43.47
C GLU A 488 21.07 3.86 -42.86
N SER A 489 20.71 3.62 -41.59
CA SER A 489 19.65 4.37 -40.89
C SER A 489 20.02 5.82 -40.56
N ARG A 490 21.32 6.15 -40.48
CA ARG A 490 21.83 7.51 -40.29
C ARG A 490 21.74 8.36 -41.56
N LEU A 491 21.80 7.73 -42.74
CA LEU A 491 21.72 8.39 -44.04
C LEU A 491 20.30 8.85 -44.38
N ASP A 492 19.28 8.17 -43.86
CA ASP A 492 17.86 8.57 -44.00
C ASP A 492 17.45 9.73 -43.08
N GLY A 493 18.20 9.98 -42.00
CA GLY A 493 17.92 11.02 -41.00
C GLY A 493 18.72 12.29 -41.27
N PHE A 494 18.20 13.20 -42.09
CA PHE A 494 18.91 14.44 -42.45
C PHE A 494 19.30 15.31 -41.22
N GLY A 495 20.60 15.32 -40.88
CA GLY A 495 21.41 16.51 -40.54
C GLY A 495 21.48 17.01 -39.08
N GLY A 496 22.62 16.78 -38.41
CA GLY A 496 23.27 17.71 -37.46
C GLY A 496 22.79 17.75 -36.00
N GLY A 497 23.69 17.49 -35.05
CA GLY A 497 23.62 17.82 -33.62
C GLY A 497 22.60 17.05 -32.76
N ARG A 498 21.31 17.10 -33.12
CA ARG A 498 20.20 16.31 -32.54
C ARG A 498 19.74 15.15 -33.43
N GLY A 499 20.19 15.11 -34.69
CA GLY A 499 19.83 14.08 -35.68
C GLY A 499 20.35 12.67 -35.37
N ASP A 500 21.49 12.53 -34.69
CA ASP A 500 22.11 11.22 -34.41
C ASP A 500 21.29 10.36 -33.43
N ILE A 501 20.75 10.95 -32.37
CA ILE A 501 19.93 10.23 -31.37
C ILE A 501 18.62 9.75 -31.99
N ARG A 502 18.01 10.58 -32.85
CA ARG A 502 16.78 10.20 -33.57
C ARG A 502 17.04 9.06 -34.54
N ALA A 503 18.21 9.01 -35.18
CA ALA A 503 18.59 7.90 -36.05
C ALA A 503 18.68 6.57 -35.27
N THR A 504 19.28 6.56 -34.07
CA THR A 504 19.34 5.36 -33.22
C THR A 504 17.96 4.93 -32.69
N PHE A 505 17.12 5.88 -32.27
CA PHE A 505 15.75 5.55 -31.84
C PHE A 505 14.90 5.06 -33.02
N SER A 506 15.00 5.70 -34.18
CA SER A 506 14.37 5.27 -35.43
C SER A 506 14.76 3.85 -35.80
N TRP A 507 16.05 3.51 -35.73
CA TRP A 507 16.54 2.17 -35.98
C TRP A 507 15.93 1.13 -35.02
N SER A 508 15.73 1.50 -33.75
CA SER A 508 15.11 0.62 -32.76
C SER A 508 13.61 0.42 -33.03
N VAL A 509 12.91 1.49 -33.41
CA VAL A 509 11.49 1.44 -33.78
C VAL A 509 11.26 0.69 -35.10
N ARG A 510 12.14 0.82 -36.10
CA ARG A 510 12.04 0.14 -37.41
C ARG A 510 12.07 -1.39 -37.32
N HIS A 511 12.60 -1.93 -36.23
CA HIS A 511 12.78 -3.37 -36.04
C HIS A 511 11.86 -3.98 -35.00
N LEU A 512 10.97 -3.15 -34.44
CA LEU A 512 9.79 -3.64 -33.75
C LEU A 512 8.85 -4.29 -34.77
N SER A 513 7.99 -5.18 -34.29
CA SER A 513 6.77 -5.54 -35.01
C SER A 513 5.99 -4.27 -35.34
N GLU A 514 5.27 -4.27 -36.47
CA GLU A 514 4.46 -3.13 -36.90
C GLU A 514 3.47 -2.70 -35.79
N GLU A 515 2.95 -3.67 -35.03
CA GLU A 515 2.05 -3.45 -33.90
C GLU A 515 2.75 -2.82 -32.69
N ALA A 516 3.97 -3.24 -32.34
CA ALA A 516 4.73 -2.64 -31.25
C ALA A 516 5.21 -1.24 -31.61
N ALA A 517 5.64 -1.01 -32.86
CA ALA A 517 5.97 0.33 -33.35
C ALA A 517 4.76 1.26 -33.28
N ARG A 518 3.57 0.79 -33.69
CA ARG A 518 2.32 1.54 -33.57
C ARG A 518 1.96 1.83 -32.11
N LEU A 519 2.07 0.83 -31.22
CA LEU A 519 1.84 1.03 -29.79
C LEU A 519 2.78 2.09 -29.21
N PHE A 520 4.07 2.06 -29.55
CA PHE A 520 5.04 3.05 -29.09
C PHE A 520 4.66 4.48 -29.49
N ARG A 521 4.21 4.69 -30.73
CA ARG A 521 3.69 5.99 -31.19
C ARG A 521 2.46 6.42 -30.39
N LEU A 522 1.49 5.53 -30.21
CA LEU A 522 0.27 5.84 -29.46
C LEU A 522 0.57 6.17 -27.99
N ILE A 523 1.51 5.47 -27.36
CA ILE A 523 1.96 5.76 -25.98
C ILE A 523 2.46 7.20 -25.83
N GLY A 524 3.02 7.81 -26.88
CA GLY A 524 3.40 9.22 -26.90
C GLY A 524 2.25 10.20 -26.63
N LEU A 525 0.99 9.77 -26.80
CA LEU A 525 -0.20 10.55 -26.49
C LEU A 525 -0.56 10.54 -25.00
N HIS A 526 -0.07 9.56 -24.24
CA HIS A 526 -0.39 9.41 -22.82
C HIS A 526 0.32 10.48 -21.97
N PRO A 527 -0.43 11.28 -21.18
CA PRO A 527 0.13 12.43 -20.48
C PRO A 527 0.78 12.09 -19.12
N GLY A 528 0.59 10.88 -18.61
CA GLY A 528 0.99 10.48 -17.27
C GLY A 528 2.47 10.07 -17.17
N PRO A 529 3.08 10.21 -15.98
CA PRO A 529 4.44 9.75 -15.74
C PRO A 529 4.54 8.21 -15.84
N THR A 530 3.48 7.52 -15.44
CA THR A 530 3.37 6.06 -15.46
C THR A 530 2.19 5.61 -16.33
N LEU A 531 2.40 4.58 -17.13
CA LEU A 531 1.40 3.94 -17.97
C LEU A 531 1.04 2.55 -17.41
N THR A 532 -0.25 2.29 -17.21
CA THR A 532 -0.74 0.94 -16.83
C THR A 532 -1.00 0.08 -18.07
N VAL A 533 -0.98 -1.24 -17.92
CA VAL A 533 -1.34 -2.18 -19.00
C VAL A 533 -2.75 -1.90 -19.56
N LEU A 534 -3.71 -1.54 -18.70
CA LEU A 534 -5.10 -1.30 -19.10
C LEU A 534 -5.27 0.04 -19.82
N ALA A 535 -4.56 1.08 -19.39
CA ALA A 535 -4.48 2.34 -20.11
C ALA A 535 -3.84 2.14 -21.49
N ALA A 536 -2.75 1.37 -21.58
CA ALA A 536 -2.11 1.02 -22.85
C ALA A 536 -3.03 0.23 -23.79
N ALA A 537 -3.77 -0.75 -23.25
CA ALA A 537 -4.76 -1.54 -24.00
C ALA A 537 -5.83 -0.64 -24.62
N SER A 538 -6.39 0.27 -23.81
CA SER A 538 -7.43 1.20 -24.24
C SER A 538 -6.92 2.19 -25.29
N LEU A 539 -5.74 2.76 -25.06
CA LEU A 539 -5.08 3.67 -25.99
C LEU A 539 -4.89 3.01 -27.37
N ALA A 540 -4.42 1.76 -27.39
CA ALA A 540 -4.20 0.99 -28.62
C ALA A 540 -5.47 0.36 -29.20
N GLY A 541 -6.56 0.24 -28.43
CA GLY A 541 -7.80 -0.41 -28.86
C GLY A 541 -7.68 -1.92 -29.06
N ILE A 542 -6.84 -2.58 -28.25
CA ILE A 542 -6.56 -4.03 -28.35
C ILE A 542 -6.69 -4.73 -27.00
N SER A 543 -6.74 -6.07 -27.00
CA SER A 543 -6.91 -6.84 -25.76
C SER A 543 -5.71 -6.75 -24.81
N ARG A 544 -5.98 -6.88 -23.50
CA ARG A 544 -4.96 -6.92 -22.43
C ARG A 544 -3.82 -7.90 -22.72
N VAL A 545 -4.15 -9.09 -23.21
CA VAL A 545 -3.15 -10.13 -23.51
C VAL A 545 -2.24 -9.70 -24.66
N ARG A 546 -2.81 -9.08 -25.70
CA ARG A 546 -2.03 -8.62 -26.85
C ARG A 546 -1.15 -7.43 -26.49
N VAL A 547 -1.68 -6.43 -25.78
CA VAL A 547 -0.89 -5.26 -25.38
C VAL A 547 0.26 -5.65 -24.45
N ARG A 548 0.07 -6.62 -23.54
CA ARG A 548 1.15 -7.05 -22.64
C ARG A 548 2.35 -7.57 -23.42
N ARG A 549 2.12 -8.40 -24.44
CA ARG A 549 3.20 -8.90 -25.33
C ARG A 549 3.93 -7.76 -26.05
N LEU A 550 3.20 -6.75 -26.53
CA LEU A 550 3.80 -5.59 -27.18
C LEU A 550 4.58 -4.72 -26.17
N LEU A 551 4.11 -4.56 -24.94
CA LEU A 551 4.83 -3.87 -23.87
C LEU A 551 6.10 -4.61 -23.47
N ASP A 552 6.07 -5.94 -23.44
CA ASP A 552 7.26 -6.78 -23.21
C ASP A 552 8.28 -6.57 -24.35
N GLU A 553 7.85 -6.58 -25.62
CA GLU A 553 8.69 -6.29 -26.78
C GLU A 553 9.33 -4.88 -26.70
N LEU A 554 8.56 -3.86 -26.32
CA LEU A 554 9.08 -2.51 -26.11
C LEU A 554 10.05 -2.41 -24.94
N THR A 555 9.88 -3.23 -23.91
CA THR A 555 10.77 -3.30 -22.75
C THR A 555 12.07 -4.01 -23.11
N GLU A 556 12.00 -5.12 -23.86
CA GLU A 556 13.17 -5.80 -24.43
C GLU A 556 13.98 -4.85 -25.34
N ALA A 557 13.30 -4.04 -26.14
CA ALA A 557 13.90 -3.00 -26.97
C ALA A 557 14.42 -1.77 -26.17
N ASN A 558 14.32 -1.76 -24.83
CA ASN A 558 14.72 -0.67 -23.95
C ASN A 558 14.04 0.68 -24.27
N LEU A 559 12.83 0.62 -24.84
CA LEU A 559 11.99 1.79 -25.11
C LEU A 559 11.08 2.12 -23.92
N LEU A 560 10.79 1.13 -23.07
CA LEU A 560 10.04 1.25 -21.82
C LEU A 560 10.83 0.64 -20.65
N THR A 561 10.48 1.04 -19.43
CA THR A 561 10.96 0.41 -18.19
C THR A 561 9.78 0.06 -17.29
N GLU A 562 9.67 -1.21 -16.88
CA GLU A 562 8.68 -1.65 -15.90
C GLU A 562 9.19 -1.35 -14.48
N VAL A 563 8.55 -0.39 -13.80
CA VAL A 563 8.96 0.06 -12.45
C VAL A 563 8.24 -0.67 -11.33
N ALA A 564 7.09 -1.27 -11.64
CA ALA A 564 6.32 -2.15 -10.79
C ALA A 564 5.49 -3.07 -11.71
N PRO A 565 5.03 -4.25 -11.24
CA PRO A 565 4.24 -5.16 -12.05
C PRO A 565 3.06 -4.46 -12.75
N GLY A 566 3.11 -4.42 -14.09
CA GLY A 566 2.09 -3.80 -14.95
C GLY A 566 2.15 -2.27 -15.05
N ARG A 567 3.21 -1.61 -14.55
CA ARG A 567 3.41 -0.15 -14.61
C ARG A 567 4.72 0.19 -15.32
N PHE A 568 4.59 0.97 -16.37
CA PHE A 568 5.70 1.31 -17.27
C PHE A 568 5.99 2.81 -17.25
N VAL A 569 7.27 3.16 -17.37
CA VAL A 569 7.76 4.53 -17.50
C VAL A 569 8.54 4.67 -18.80
N LEU A 570 8.39 5.84 -19.42
CA LEU A 570 9.15 6.28 -20.58
C LEU A 570 10.16 7.32 -20.12
N HIS A 571 11.40 7.17 -20.58
CA HIS A 571 12.40 8.22 -20.45
C HIS A 571 11.97 9.46 -21.24
N ASP A 572 12.21 10.67 -20.73
CA ASP A 572 11.71 11.94 -21.30
C ASP A 572 12.00 12.09 -22.80
N LEU A 573 13.21 11.74 -23.24
CA LEU A 573 13.57 11.76 -24.67
C LEU A 573 12.79 10.77 -25.53
N LEU A 574 12.51 9.58 -25.00
CA LEU A 574 11.70 8.59 -25.71
C LEU A 574 10.23 9.00 -25.72
N ARG A 575 9.76 9.69 -24.68
CA ARG A 575 8.43 10.29 -24.63
C ARG A 575 8.29 11.42 -25.65
N GLU A 576 9.27 12.32 -25.73
CA GLU A 576 9.34 13.39 -26.75
C GLU A 576 9.39 12.78 -28.16
N TYR A 577 10.24 11.77 -28.37
CA TYR A 577 10.33 11.06 -29.64
C TYR A 577 9.02 10.32 -30.01
N ALA A 578 8.40 9.62 -29.06
CA ALA A 578 7.12 8.95 -29.27
C ALA A 578 5.99 9.94 -29.58
N ALA A 579 5.95 11.08 -28.88
CA ALA A 579 4.98 12.15 -29.13
C ALA A 579 5.15 12.77 -30.52
N ASP A 580 6.39 12.99 -30.96
CA ASP A 580 6.68 13.44 -32.32
C ASP A 580 6.26 12.41 -33.37
N LEU A 581 6.58 11.14 -33.15
CA LEU A 581 6.13 10.07 -34.06
C LEU A 581 4.60 9.94 -34.10
N ALA A 582 3.92 10.24 -32.99
CA ALA A 582 2.46 10.24 -32.93
C ALA A 582 1.83 11.33 -33.83
N THR A 583 2.56 12.40 -34.17
CA THR A 583 2.09 13.39 -35.16
C THR A 583 2.09 12.85 -36.59
N GLY A 584 2.88 11.81 -36.85
CA GLY A 584 2.90 11.11 -38.14
C GLY A 584 1.78 10.08 -38.31
N GLU A 585 1.05 9.74 -37.24
CA GLU A 585 -0.16 8.92 -37.33
C GLU A 585 -1.31 9.73 -37.94
N PRO A 586 -2.18 9.11 -38.77
CA PRO A 586 -3.35 9.78 -39.31
C PRO A 586 -4.20 10.39 -38.20
N ASP A 587 -4.68 11.62 -38.39
CA ASP A 587 -5.50 12.33 -37.41
C ASP A 587 -6.65 11.48 -36.83
N PRO A 588 -7.42 10.71 -37.64
CA PRO A 588 -8.48 9.86 -37.11
C PRO A 588 -7.99 8.77 -36.14
N VAL A 589 -6.78 8.24 -36.34
CA VAL A 589 -6.19 7.21 -35.47
C VAL A 589 -5.76 7.82 -34.15
N ARG A 590 -5.16 9.01 -34.20
CA ARG A 590 -4.69 9.75 -33.03
C ARG A 590 -5.88 10.22 -32.17
N GLU A 591 -6.87 10.83 -32.78
CA GLU A 591 -8.09 11.29 -32.10
C GLU A 591 -8.82 10.13 -31.43
N GLU A 592 -9.01 9.01 -32.14
CA GLU A 592 -9.68 7.84 -31.58
C GLU A 592 -8.88 7.23 -30.40
N ALA A 593 -7.55 7.22 -30.47
CA ALA A 593 -6.72 6.76 -29.35
C ALA A 593 -6.84 7.67 -28.11
N GLU A 594 -6.84 8.99 -28.29
CA GLU A 594 -7.05 9.96 -27.21
C GLU A 594 -8.44 9.82 -26.60
N LEU A 595 -9.47 9.64 -27.41
CA LEU A 595 -10.84 9.42 -26.96
C LEU A 595 -10.98 8.10 -26.17
N ARG A 596 -10.37 7.01 -26.62
CA ARG A 596 -10.35 5.75 -25.85
C ARG A 596 -9.58 5.86 -24.54
N MET A 597 -8.50 6.65 -24.51
CA MET A 597 -7.77 6.93 -23.27
C MET A 597 -8.63 7.73 -22.29
N ILE A 598 -9.35 8.75 -22.77
CA ILE A 598 -10.28 9.53 -21.93
C ILE A 598 -11.39 8.59 -21.41
N ASP A 599 -12.00 7.78 -22.28
CA ASP A 599 -13.01 6.80 -21.88
C ASP A 599 -12.47 5.81 -20.85
N HIS A 600 -11.23 5.33 -20.98
CA HIS A 600 -10.61 4.46 -19.98
C HIS A 600 -10.66 5.09 -18.58
N TYR A 601 -10.24 6.35 -18.42
CA TYR A 601 -10.26 7.02 -17.12
C TYR A 601 -11.68 7.32 -16.63
N VAL A 602 -12.58 7.74 -17.54
CA VAL A 602 -13.99 8.02 -17.22
C VAL A 602 -14.70 6.78 -16.70
N PHE A 603 -14.65 5.68 -17.46
CA PHE A 603 -15.38 4.47 -17.12
C PHE A 603 -14.72 3.69 -15.98
N SER A 604 -13.39 3.80 -15.80
CA SER A 604 -12.73 3.30 -14.58
C SER A 604 -13.15 4.10 -13.35
N ALA A 605 -13.15 5.44 -13.42
CA ALA A 605 -13.62 6.28 -12.30
C ALA A 605 -15.08 6.00 -11.95
N ARG A 606 -15.93 5.73 -12.95
CA ARG A 606 -17.32 5.31 -12.73
C ARG A 606 -17.43 3.93 -12.09
N ALA A 607 -16.66 2.94 -12.55
CA ALA A 607 -16.65 1.62 -11.94
C ALA A 607 -16.21 1.69 -10.47
N VAL A 608 -15.18 2.49 -10.19
CA VAL A 608 -14.71 2.79 -8.84
C VAL A 608 -15.79 3.48 -8.01
N HIS A 609 -16.48 4.49 -8.57
CA HIS A 609 -17.59 5.16 -7.91
C HIS A 609 -18.74 4.20 -7.58
N SER A 610 -19.15 3.36 -8.53
CA SER A 610 -20.23 2.39 -8.34
C SER A 610 -19.88 1.30 -7.31
N ALA A 611 -18.61 0.87 -7.25
CA ALA A 611 -18.14 -0.05 -6.21
C ALA A 611 -18.14 0.63 -4.82
N TYR A 612 -17.90 1.93 -4.77
CA TYR A 612 -17.82 2.71 -3.54
C TYR A 612 -19.19 3.14 -2.98
N ASP A 613 -20.11 3.61 -3.84
CA ASP A 613 -21.47 4.03 -3.47
C ASP A 613 -22.53 3.40 -4.39
N PRO A 614 -22.86 2.10 -4.20
CA PRO A 614 -23.80 1.38 -5.06
C PRO A 614 -25.22 1.97 -5.07
N HIS A 615 -25.63 2.62 -3.98
CA HIS A 615 -26.99 3.15 -3.80
C HIS A 615 -27.20 4.52 -4.46
N GLN A 616 -26.13 5.28 -4.72
CA GLN A 616 -26.20 6.57 -5.41
C GLN A 616 -25.67 6.54 -6.86
N SER A 617 -25.40 5.34 -7.40
CA SER A 617 -24.91 5.12 -8.77
C SER A 617 -25.99 5.44 -9.83
N HIS A 618 -26.35 6.71 -9.94
CA HIS A 618 -27.16 7.28 -11.01
C HIS A 618 -26.34 8.31 -11.79
N LEU A 619 -25.09 7.97 -12.10
CA LEU A 619 -24.37 8.63 -13.19
C LEU A 619 -25.00 8.13 -14.49
N GLY A 620 -26.16 8.69 -14.83
CA GLY A 620 -26.85 8.40 -16.08
C GLY A 620 -25.99 8.84 -17.25
N THR A 621 -25.69 7.92 -18.15
CA THR A 621 -25.27 8.27 -19.51
C THR A 621 -25.99 7.38 -20.49
N THR A 622 -26.52 8.00 -21.53
CA THR A 622 -27.03 7.34 -22.73
C THR A 622 -25.92 6.94 -23.69
N GLU A 623 -24.70 7.46 -23.53
CA GLU A 623 -23.60 7.17 -24.44
C GLU A 623 -22.78 5.93 -24.03
N PRO A 624 -22.61 4.95 -24.95
CA PRO A 624 -21.83 3.75 -24.69
C PRO A 624 -20.33 4.06 -24.64
N MET A 625 -19.61 3.22 -23.89
CA MET A 625 -18.16 3.16 -23.93
C MET A 625 -17.69 2.78 -25.34
N ARG A 626 -16.65 3.44 -25.86
CA ARG A 626 -16.08 3.11 -27.17
C ARG A 626 -15.54 1.68 -27.21
N ASP A 627 -15.59 1.08 -28.40
CA ASP A 627 -15.02 -0.23 -28.65
C ASP A 627 -13.49 -0.22 -28.41
N GLY A 628 -12.98 -1.30 -27.81
CA GLY A 628 -11.56 -1.46 -27.51
C GLY A 628 -11.09 -0.79 -26.22
N VAL A 629 -11.97 -0.11 -25.47
CA VAL A 629 -11.66 0.39 -24.12
C VAL A 629 -11.68 -0.75 -23.11
N THR A 630 -10.65 -0.82 -22.27
CA THR A 630 -10.56 -1.76 -21.15
C THR A 630 -10.45 -0.98 -19.85
N ILE A 631 -11.41 -1.14 -18.93
CA ILE A 631 -11.48 -0.37 -17.69
C ILE A 631 -10.78 -1.07 -16.51
N GLU A 632 -10.38 -0.28 -15.53
CA GLU A 632 -9.96 -0.79 -14.22
C GLU A 632 -11.22 -0.99 -13.36
N VAL A 633 -11.35 -2.16 -12.73
CA VAL A 633 -12.46 -2.51 -11.83
C VAL A 633 -11.88 -2.84 -10.47
N VAL A 634 -12.49 -2.29 -9.42
CA VAL A 634 -12.10 -2.52 -8.02
C VAL A 634 -13.19 -3.34 -7.33
N GLY A 635 -12.78 -4.23 -6.44
CA GLY A 635 -13.66 -5.16 -5.73
C GLY A 635 -14.25 -4.60 -4.43
N ASP A 636 -13.60 -3.60 -3.82
CA ASP A 636 -14.03 -3.01 -2.55
C ASP A 636 -13.63 -1.53 -2.42
N SER A 637 -14.09 -0.93 -1.31
CA SER A 637 -13.86 0.48 -0.99
C SER A 637 -12.37 0.80 -0.73
N GLY A 638 -11.56 -0.15 -0.24
CA GLY A 638 -10.13 0.08 -0.01
C GLY A 638 -9.34 0.14 -1.31
N GLU A 639 -9.61 -0.78 -2.24
CA GLU A 639 -9.04 -0.76 -3.59
C GLU A 639 -9.42 0.52 -4.36
N ALA A 640 -10.65 1.02 -4.18
CA ALA A 640 -11.09 2.29 -4.75
C ALA A 640 -10.24 3.48 -4.29
N LEU A 641 -9.90 3.55 -2.99
CA LEU A 641 -9.07 4.62 -2.44
C LEU A 641 -7.62 4.56 -2.94
N ALA A 642 -7.03 3.37 -2.99
CA ALA A 642 -5.70 3.15 -3.56
C ALA A 642 -5.64 3.54 -5.04
N TRP A 643 -6.70 3.23 -5.80
CA TRP A 643 -6.83 3.63 -7.19
C TRP A 643 -6.80 5.15 -7.35
N ILE A 644 -7.60 5.89 -6.57
CA ILE A 644 -7.63 7.36 -6.61
C ILE A 644 -6.25 7.93 -6.30
N ALA A 645 -5.61 7.48 -5.23
CA ALA A 645 -4.29 7.97 -4.83
C ALA A 645 -3.25 7.82 -5.95
N THR A 646 -3.31 6.72 -6.70
CA THR A 646 -2.35 6.43 -7.77
C THR A 646 -2.70 7.07 -9.12
N GLN A 647 -3.98 7.26 -9.45
CA GLN A 647 -4.40 7.71 -10.79
C GLN A 647 -4.67 9.21 -10.87
N LEU A 648 -4.90 9.89 -9.74
CA LEU A 648 -5.25 11.30 -9.74
C LEU A 648 -4.24 12.21 -10.49
N PRO A 649 -2.90 12.03 -10.34
CA PRO A 649 -1.93 12.83 -11.10
C PRO A 649 -2.04 12.63 -12.61
N VAL A 650 -2.46 11.45 -13.06
CA VAL A 650 -2.68 11.16 -14.48
C VAL A 650 -3.99 11.78 -14.97
N ILE A 651 -5.05 11.63 -14.17
CA ILE A 651 -6.38 12.19 -14.46
C ILE A 651 -6.33 13.71 -14.65
N SER A 652 -5.63 14.42 -13.76
CA SER A 652 -5.44 15.87 -13.89
C SER A 652 -4.89 16.24 -15.27
N ARG A 653 -3.84 15.54 -15.72
CA ARG A 653 -3.22 15.81 -17.02
C ARG A 653 -4.08 15.37 -18.20
N VAL A 654 -4.91 14.34 -18.04
CA VAL A 654 -5.88 13.94 -19.06
C VAL A 654 -6.91 15.04 -19.27
N ILE A 655 -7.36 15.70 -18.20
CA ILE A 655 -8.24 16.87 -18.28
C ILE A 655 -7.52 18.01 -19.00
N ASP A 656 -6.26 18.33 -18.63
CA ASP A 656 -5.49 19.40 -19.27
C ASP A 656 -5.35 19.17 -20.79
N VAL A 657 -5.07 17.93 -21.21
CA VAL A 657 -4.99 17.56 -22.63
C VAL A 657 -6.33 17.74 -23.34
N ALA A 658 -7.41 17.22 -22.74
CA ALA A 658 -8.73 17.30 -23.33
C ALA A 658 -9.19 18.76 -23.48
N VAL A 659 -8.94 19.60 -22.47
CA VAL A 659 -9.26 21.03 -22.47
C VAL A 659 -8.39 21.79 -23.47
N GLY A 660 -7.08 21.54 -23.49
CA GLY A 660 -6.13 22.18 -24.40
C GLY A 660 -6.46 21.91 -25.87
N ARG A 661 -6.88 20.68 -26.19
CA ARG A 661 -7.29 20.28 -27.54
C ARG A 661 -8.76 20.56 -27.85
N GLY A 662 -9.58 20.82 -26.83
CA GLY A 662 -11.03 21.01 -26.99
C GLY A 662 -11.76 19.73 -27.39
N ILE A 663 -11.35 18.57 -26.87
CA ILE A 663 -11.94 17.26 -27.19
C ILE A 663 -12.70 16.69 -25.98
N ALA A 664 -13.77 15.94 -26.27
CA ALA A 664 -14.57 15.18 -25.31
C ALA A 664 -15.00 15.93 -24.02
N PRO A 665 -15.54 17.17 -24.11
CA PRO A 665 -15.97 17.94 -22.94
C PRO A 665 -16.99 17.18 -22.07
N ASP A 666 -17.92 16.45 -22.70
CA ASP A 666 -18.93 15.66 -21.97
C ASP A 666 -18.29 14.51 -21.16
N ARG A 667 -17.19 13.93 -21.65
CA ARG A 667 -16.43 12.92 -20.92
C ARG A 667 -15.71 13.51 -19.71
N ILE A 668 -15.19 14.73 -19.83
CA ILE A 668 -14.58 15.43 -18.71
C ILE A 668 -15.61 15.74 -17.62
N VAL A 669 -16.82 16.16 -18.00
CA VAL A 669 -17.94 16.35 -17.07
C VAL A 669 -18.23 15.06 -16.30
N LEU A 670 -18.27 13.92 -16.99
CA LEU A 670 -18.49 12.61 -16.36
C LEU A 670 -17.36 12.18 -15.44
N LEU A 671 -16.11 12.43 -15.83
CA LEU A 671 -14.93 12.10 -15.03
C LEU A 671 -14.92 12.86 -13.70
N VAL A 672 -15.07 14.18 -13.75
CA VAL A 672 -15.12 15.02 -12.54
C VAL A 672 -16.35 14.67 -11.71
N GLY A 673 -17.51 14.45 -12.33
CA GLY A 673 -18.73 14.04 -11.64
C GLY A 673 -18.61 12.69 -10.90
N ALA A 674 -17.87 11.73 -11.47
CA ALA A 674 -17.60 10.44 -10.81
C ALA A 674 -16.65 10.58 -9.61
N LEU A 675 -15.70 11.50 -9.69
CA LEU A 675 -14.70 11.75 -8.64
C LEU A 675 -15.21 12.67 -7.53
N GLU A 676 -16.21 13.54 -7.79
CA GLU A 676 -16.72 14.54 -6.84
C GLU A 676 -17.01 13.94 -5.46
N ARG A 677 -17.86 12.90 -5.41
CA ARG A 677 -18.27 12.24 -4.16
C ARG A 677 -17.08 11.58 -3.45
N LEU A 678 -16.22 10.91 -4.20
CA LEU A 678 -15.10 10.15 -3.68
C LEU A 678 -14.05 11.06 -3.03
N LEU A 679 -13.68 12.13 -3.73
CA LEU A 679 -12.72 13.11 -3.22
C LEU A 679 -13.28 13.88 -2.02
N ASP A 680 -14.57 14.22 -2.03
CA ASP A 680 -15.23 14.90 -0.90
C ASP A 680 -15.24 14.02 0.38
N LEU A 681 -15.53 12.72 0.26
CA LEU A 681 -15.51 11.77 1.38
C LEU A 681 -14.10 11.49 1.93
N GLN A 682 -13.07 11.74 1.13
CA GLN A 682 -11.68 11.54 1.49
C GLN A 682 -10.98 12.84 1.91
N GLY A 683 -11.71 13.96 2.00
CA GLY A 683 -11.13 15.26 2.35
C GLY A 683 -10.22 15.87 1.29
N ARG A 684 -10.20 15.32 0.06
CA ARG A 684 -9.32 15.75 -1.03
C ARG A 684 -9.90 16.93 -1.80
N TRP A 685 -10.23 17.97 -1.06
CA TRP A 685 -10.96 19.14 -1.57
C TRP A 685 -10.07 20.03 -2.44
N ILE A 686 -8.77 20.13 -2.13
CA ILE A 686 -7.81 20.87 -2.96
C ILE A 686 -7.78 20.28 -4.37
N GLU A 687 -7.70 18.96 -4.46
CA GLU A 687 -7.65 18.28 -5.74
C GLU A 687 -9.00 18.33 -6.48
N LEU A 688 -10.12 18.20 -5.77
CA LEU A 688 -11.43 18.36 -6.38
C LEU A 688 -11.61 19.77 -6.98
N ALA A 689 -11.21 20.82 -6.26
CA ALA A 689 -11.23 22.18 -6.76
C ALA A 689 -10.36 22.32 -8.02
N ALA A 690 -9.11 21.84 -7.97
CA ALA A 690 -8.18 21.92 -9.10
C ALA A 690 -8.72 21.21 -10.35
N LEU A 691 -9.28 20.00 -10.22
CA LEU A 691 -9.86 19.27 -11.35
C LEU A 691 -11.06 20.00 -11.96
N ALA A 692 -11.97 20.52 -11.13
CA ALA A 692 -13.15 21.23 -11.59
C ALA A 692 -12.78 22.57 -12.26
N GLU A 693 -11.84 23.32 -11.67
CA GLU A 693 -11.34 24.59 -12.20
C GLU A 693 -10.59 24.39 -13.53
N ALA A 694 -9.75 23.35 -13.63
CA ALA A 694 -9.04 23.01 -14.88
C ALA A 694 -10.00 22.62 -16.01
N ALA A 695 -11.11 21.95 -15.69
CA ALA A 695 -12.11 21.52 -16.67
C ALA A 695 -13.01 22.67 -17.18
N LEU A 696 -13.26 23.70 -16.35
CA LEU A 696 -14.21 24.79 -16.64
C LEU A 696 -14.00 25.48 -18.00
N PRO A 697 -12.77 25.86 -18.43
CA PRO A 697 -12.56 26.52 -19.71
C PRO A 697 -12.99 25.66 -20.92
N GLY A 698 -12.70 24.35 -20.88
CA GLY A 698 -13.04 23.43 -21.96
C GLY A 698 -14.55 23.21 -22.07
N VAL A 699 -15.22 22.98 -20.93
CA VAL A 699 -16.68 22.82 -20.88
C VAL A 699 -17.40 24.10 -21.32
N ARG A 700 -16.91 25.28 -20.89
CA ARG A 700 -17.47 26.58 -21.30
C ARG A 700 -17.37 26.82 -22.80
N ARG A 701 -16.23 26.45 -23.40
CA ARG A 701 -16.04 26.53 -24.86
C ARG A 701 -17.05 25.63 -25.57
N SER A 702 -17.25 24.41 -25.11
CA SER A 702 -18.26 23.49 -25.66
C SER A 702 -19.67 24.07 -25.61
N VAL A 703 -20.09 24.63 -24.48
CA VAL A 703 -21.41 25.28 -24.34
C VAL A 703 -21.56 26.47 -25.28
N SER A 704 -20.52 27.31 -25.43
CA SER A 704 -20.54 28.42 -26.40
C SER A 704 -20.66 27.97 -27.85
N GLN A 705 -20.35 26.70 -28.14
CA GLN A 705 -20.45 26.06 -29.45
C GLN A 705 -21.74 25.21 -29.60
N GLY A 706 -22.69 25.31 -28.66
CA GLY A 706 -23.95 24.59 -28.70
C GLY A 706 -23.96 23.25 -27.94
N GLY A 707 -22.95 22.98 -27.10
CA GLY A 707 -22.94 21.85 -26.17
C GLY A 707 -23.90 22.02 -24.98
N ASP A 708 -24.05 20.97 -24.18
CA ASP A 708 -25.01 20.93 -23.06
C ASP A 708 -24.60 21.84 -21.89
N PRO A 709 -25.41 22.87 -21.54
CA PRO A 709 -25.11 23.76 -20.40
C PRO A 709 -25.10 23.02 -19.05
N ALA A 710 -25.75 21.85 -18.92
CA ALA A 710 -25.75 21.08 -17.67
C ALA A 710 -24.33 20.71 -17.21
N GLY A 711 -23.40 20.51 -18.15
CA GLY A 711 -22.00 20.23 -17.85
C GLY A 711 -21.30 21.34 -17.06
N LEU A 712 -21.62 22.62 -17.36
CA LEU A 712 -21.10 23.76 -16.58
C LEU A 712 -21.63 23.75 -15.15
N GLY A 713 -22.89 23.36 -14.96
CA GLY A 713 -23.50 23.22 -13.63
C GLY A 713 -22.76 22.19 -12.77
N VAL A 714 -22.36 21.05 -13.35
CA VAL A 714 -21.56 20.03 -12.65
C VAL A 714 -20.20 20.59 -12.21
N MET A 715 -19.48 21.28 -13.11
CA MET A 715 -18.16 21.83 -12.77
C MET A 715 -18.25 22.89 -11.69
N HIS A 716 -19.20 23.82 -11.81
CA HIS A 716 -19.43 24.84 -10.79
C HIS A 716 -19.86 24.24 -9.45
N ARG A 717 -20.72 23.21 -9.44
CA ARG A 717 -21.08 22.54 -8.19
C ARG A 717 -19.88 21.87 -7.52
N ALA A 718 -19.04 21.17 -8.29
CA ALA A 718 -17.84 20.50 -7.77
C ALA A 718 -16.83 21.51 -7.19
N ALA A 719 -16.53 22.58 -7.93
CA ALA A 719 -15.66 23.66 -7.47
C ALA A 719 -16.23 24.35 -6.23
N GLY A 720 -17.52 24.69 -6.23
CA GLY A 720 -18.18 25.35 -5.12
C GLY A 720 -18.23 24.50 -3.84
N ALA A 721 -18.49 23.20 -3.98
CA ALA A 721 -18.45 22.26 -2.86
C ALA A 721 -17.04 22.19 -2.23
N ALA A 722 -16.00 22.10 -3.06
CA ALA A 722 -14.62 22.08 -2.61
C ALA A 722 -14.18 23.41 -1.95
N CYS A 723 -14.46 24.55 -2.58
CA CYS A 723 -14.18 25.87 -2.01
C CYS A 723 -14.84 26.06 -0.65
N GLY A 724 -16.08 25.59 -0.49
CA GLY A 724 -16.80 25.66 0.79
C GLY A 724 -16.08 24.90 1.92
N ARG A 725 -15.59 23.70 1.62
CA ARG A 725 -14.81 22.89 2.57
C ARG A 725 -13.43 23.49 2.90
N LEU A 726 -12.84 24.21 1.96
CA LEU A 726 -11.57 24.92 2.14
C LEU A 726 -11.72 26.29 2.82
N GLY A 727 -12.93 26.67 3.26
CA GLY A 727 -13.19 27.96 3.89
C GLY A 727 -13.20 29.16 2.92
N ARG A 728 -13.11 28.92 1.60
CA ARG A 728 -13.25 29.94 0.54
C ARG A 728 -14.73 30.24 0.28
N VAL A 729 -15.40 30.81 1.27
CA VAL A 729 -16.86 30.99 1.29
C VAL A 729 -17.38 31.81 0.10
N GLU A 730 -16.73 32.92 -0.23
CA GLU A 730 -17.16 33.79 -1.34
C GLU A 730 -17.11 33.07 -2.70
N ASP A 731 -16.00 32.39 -2.98
CA ASP A 731 -15.83 31.59 -4.20
C ASP A 731 -16.84 30.44 -4.26
N ALA A 732 -17.11 29.81 -3.10
CA ALA A 732 -18.10 28.75 -3.00
C ALA A 732 -19.50 29.25 -3.37
N LEU A 733 -19.91 30.40 -2.87
CA LEU A 733 -21.22 31.00 -3.16
C LEU A 733 -21.33 31.45 -4.62
N ASP A 734 -20.29 32.05 -5.22
CA ASP A 734 -20.29 32.41 -6.66
C ASP A 734 -20.46 31.17 -7.55
N HIS A 735 -19.69 30.12 -7.27
CA HIS A 735 -19.79 28.86 -8.02
C HIS A 735 -21.14 28.18 -7.83
N LEU A 736 -21.60 28.00 -6.58
CA LEU A 736 -22.87 27.33 -6.32
C LEU A 736 -24.08 28.13 -6.80
N GLY A 737 -24.03 29.47 -6.79
CA GLY A 737 -25.04 30.33 -7.40
C GLY A 737 -25.19 30.07 -8.89
N ARG A 738 -24.07 30.09 -9.64
CA ARG A 738 -24.07 29.76 -11.08
C ARG A 738 -24.58 28.35 -11.36
N ALA A 739 -24.19 27.37 -10.54
CA ALA A 739 -24.67 26.00 -10.69
C ALA A 739 -26.18 25.87 -10.43
N LEU A 740 -26.74 26.68 -9.52
CA LEU A 740 -28.16 26.69 -9.21
C LEU A 740 -28.96 27.31 -10.34
N ASP A 741 -28.52 28.46 -10.86
CA ASP A 741 -29.15 29.13 -11.99
C ASP A 741 -29.21 28.19 -13.22
N LEU A 742 -28.09 27.54 -13.55
CA LEU A 742 -28.03 26.57 -14.65
C LEU A 742 -28.97 25.37 -14.46
N ALA A 743 -29.09 24.85 -13.24
CA ALA A 743 -29.99 23.74 -12.94
C ALA A 743 -31.48 24.15 -13.04
N MET A 744 -31.81 25.37 -12.62
CA MET A 744 -33.17 25.91 -12.74
C MET A 744 -33.55 26.19 -14.20
N GLU A 745 -32.62 26.74 -14.99
CA GLU A 745 -32.82 27.01 -16.42
C GLU A 745 -33.04 25.71 -17.22
N SER A 746 -32.34 24.63 -16.86
CA SER A 746 -32.50 23.31 -17.51
C SER A 746 -33.65 22.46 -16.93
N ALA A 747 -34.31 22.94 -15.87
CA ALA A 747 -35.31 22.20 -15.10
C ALA A 747 -34.80 20.83 -14.58
N ASP A 748 -33.49 20.71 -14.33
CA ASP A 748 -32.88 19.51 -13.75
C ASP A 748 -33.02 19.53 -12.23
N LEU A 749 -34.08 18.89 -11.75
CA LEU A 749 -34.38 18.76 -10.32
C LEU A 749 -33.25 18.06 -9.55
N VAL A 750 -32.56 17.09 -10.15
CA VAL A 750 -31.47 16.39 -9.45
C VAL A 750 -30.28 17.31 -9.27
N ALA A 751 -29.92 18.09 -10.28
CA ALA A 751 -28.87 19.09 -10.18
C ALA A 751 -29.23 20.22 -9.21
N GLU A 752 -30.47 20.72 -9.25
CA GLU A 752 -30.98 21.77 -8.35
C GLU A 752 -30.88 21.30 -6.89
N GLY A 753 -31.39 20.11 -6.58
CA GLY A 753 -31.34 19.54 -5.23
C GLY A 753 -29.92 19.35 -4.72
N LYS A 754 -29.01 18.84 -5.57
CA LYS A 754 -27.59 18.67 -5.21
C LYS A 754 -26.91 20.01 -4.92
N THR A 755 -27.19 21.04 -5.72
CA THR A 755 -26.59 22.36 -5.53
C THR A 755 -27.13 23.05 -4.27
N LEU A 756 -28.45 22.99 -4.02
CA LEU A 756 -29.06 23.49 -2.79
C LEU A 756 -28.50 22.80 -1.55
N HIS A 757 -28.27 21.49 -1.61
CA HIS A 757 -27.63 20.76 -0.52
C HIS A 757 -26.20 21.26 -0.23
N ARG A 758 -25.40 21.56 -1.26
CA ARG A 758 -24.06 22.15 -1.08
C ARG A 758 -24.14 23.58 -0.51
N LEU A 759 -25.09 24.40 -0.96
CA LEU A 759 -25.34 25.73 -0.39
C LEU A 759 -25.67 25.67 1.10
N ALA A 760 -26.48 24.70 1.52
CA ALA A 760 -26.77 24.50 2.94
C ALA A 760 -25.51 24.19 3.78
N THR A 761 -24.57 23.44 3.20
CA THR A 761 -23.29 23.12 3.86
C THR A 761 -22.42 24.37 4.01
N VAL A 762 -22.34 25.21 2.96
CA VAL A 762 -21.58 26.48 2.98
C VAL A 762 -22.21 27.50 3.95
N ALA A 763 -23.54 27.61 3.97
CA ALA A 763 -24.25 28.48 4.89
C ALA A 763 -23.96 28.11 6.35
N THR A 764 -23.92 26.82 6.67
CA THR A 764 -23.56 26.32 8.00
C THR A 764 -22.14 26.71 8.40
N ALA A 765 -21.17 26.54 7.51
CA ALA A 765 -19.78 26.92 7.76
C ALA A 765 -19.61 28.43 8.01
N SER A 766 -20.55 29.24 7.50
CA SER A 766 -20.57 30.70 7.67
C SER A 766 -21.41 31.15 8.88
N GLY A 767 -22.01 30.21 9.63
CA GLY A 767 -22.87 30.48 10.80
C GLY A 767 -24.33 30.82 10.47
N ASP A 768 -24.76 30.76 9.20
CA ASP A 768 -26.15 30.99 8.79
C ASP A 768 -26.96 29.68 8.85
N HIS A 769 -27.32 29.26 10.07
CA HIS A 769 -28.05 28.01 10.31
C HIS A 769 -29.49 28.07 9.78
N ALA A 770 -30.15 29.23 9.86
CA ALA A 770 -31.49 29.44 9.33
C ALA A 770 -31.52 29.34 7.79
N GLY A 771 -30.55 29.97 7.11
CA GLY A 771 -30.36 29.81 5.67
C GLY A 771 -30.03 28.38 5.27
N ALA A 772 -29.18 27.69 6.05
CA ALA A 772 -28.86 26.28 5.83
C ALA A 772 -30.10 25.37 5.90
N ALA A 773 -30.96 25.57 6.91
CA ALA A 773 -32.21 24.84 7.05
C ALA A 773 -33.16 25.12 5.85
N ALA A 774 -33.28 26.39 5.42
CA ALA A 774 -34.10 26.75 4.27
C ALA A 774 -33.61 26.09 2.96
N TYR A 775 -32.30 26.08 2.72
CA TYR A 775 -31.71 25.38 1.56
C TYR A 775 -31.92 23.87 1.63
N ALA A 776 -31.74 23.25 2.80
CA ALA A 776 -31.94 21.82 2.99
C ALA A 776 -33.41 21.40 2.78
N ALA A 777 -34.36 22.18 3.30
CA ALA A 777 -35.79 21.92 3.11
C ALA A 777 -36.18 21.97 1.62
N ARG A 778 -35.70 22.99 0.89
CA ARG A 778 -35.90 23.08 -0.56
C ARG A 778 -35.25 21.92 -1.31
N ALA A 779 -34.03 21.56 -0.96
CA ALA A 779 -33.33 20.44 -1.58
C ALA A 779 -34.09 19.11 -1.38
N ALA A 780 -34.62 18.85 -0.17
CA ALA A 780 -35.42 17.67 0.11
C ALA A 780 -36.72 17.61 -0.72
N ASP A 781 -37.44 18.73 -0.85
CA ASP A 781 -38.63 18.83 -1.72
C ASP A 781 -38.30 18.55 -3.19
N VAL A 782 -37.22 19.17 -3.68
CA VAL A 782 -36.75 19.01 -5.05
C VAL A 782 -36.38 17.55 -5.35
N PHE A 783 -35.65 16.88 -4.45
CA PHE A 783 -35.34 15.46 -4.61
C PHE A 783 -36.58 14.57 -4.57
N ALA A 784 -37.54 14.86 -3.70
CA ALA A 784 -38.80 14.12 -3.63
C ALA A 784 -39.60 14.25 -4.94
N ARG A 785 -39.71 15.47 -5.48
CA ARG A 785 -40.35 15.73 -6.79
C ARG A 785 -39.60 15.11 -7.95
N GLY A 786 -38.28 15.01 -7.85
CA GLY A 786 -37.41 14.33 -8.82
C GLY A 786 -37.42 12.80 -8.74
N GLY A 787 -38.11 12.21 -7.76
CA GLY A 787 -38.20 10.76 -7.58
C GLY A 787 -36.94 10.11 -6.99
N ASP A 788 -36.14 10.85 -6.22
CA ASP A 788 -34.94 10.37 -5.53
C ASP A 788 -35.18 10.31 -4.01
N PRO A 789 -35.86 9.24 -3.50
CA PRO A 789 -36.23 9.16 -2.10
C PRO A 789 -35.02 9.02 -1.16
N ILE A 790 -33.91 8.46 -1.65
CA ILE A 790 -32.67 8.32 -0.87
C ILE A 790 -32.08 9.70 -0.58
N ARG A 791 -31.90 10.55 -1.60
CA ARG A 791 -31.38 11.91 -1.39
C ARG A 791 -32.36 12.80 -0.65
N ALA A 792 -33.68 12.63 -0.87
CA ALA A 792 -34.70 13.37 -0.13
C ALA A 792 -34.62 13.05 1.38
N ALA A 793 -34.58 11.77 1.75
CA ALA A 793 -34.47 11.35 3.15
C ALA A 793 -33.15 11.79 3.78
N TRP A 794 -32.02 11.59 3.10
CA TRP A 794 -30.71 12.01 3.60
C TRP A 794 -30.63 13.52 3.82
N THR A 795 -31.16 14.31 2.89
CA THR A 795 -31.21 15.78 3.01
C THR A 795 -32.16 16.24 4.12
N THR A 796 -33.24 15.51 4.37
CA THR A 796 -34.14 15.74 5.52
C THR A 796 -33.40 15.50 6.85
N GLY A 797 -32.53 14.50 6.91
CA GLY A 797 -31.66 14.29 8.08
C GLY A 797 -30.70 15.47 8.31
N ARG A 798 -30.19 16.07 7.23
CA ARG A 798 -29.36 17.30 7.30
C ARG A 798 -30.16 18.53 7.71
N LEU A 799 -31.41 18.67 7.26
CA LEU A 799 -32.33 19.68 7.78
C LEU A 799 -32.45 19.58 9.31
N GLY A 800 -32.61 18.36 9.83
CA GLY A 800 -32.67 18.14 11.27
C GLY A 800 -31.40 18.58 12.02
N LEU A 801 -30.22 18.39 11.44
CA LEU A 801 -28.96 18.95 11.97
C LEU A 801 -29.02 20.48 12.04
N TYR A 802 -29.42 21.15 10.95
CA TYR A 802 -29.39 22.61 10.87
C TYR A 802 -30.41 23.26 11.82
N GLU A 803 -31.60 22.66 11.97
CA GLU A 803 -32.57 23.07 12.99
C GLU A 803 -32.01 22.92 14.41
N ALA A 804 -31.30 21.83 14.69
CA ALA A 804 -30.71 21.61 15.99
C ALA A 804 -29.51 22.54 16.28
N LEU A 805 -28.72 22.93 15.28
CA LEU A 805 -27.69 23.97 15.41
C LEU A 805 -28.29 25.36 15.73
N ASP A 806 -29.51 25.64 15.28
CA ASP A 806 -30.28 26.84 15.64
C ASP A 806 -31.02 26.71 17.00
N GLY A 807 -30.79 25.60 17.72
CA GLY A 807 -31.38 25.32 19.04
C GLY A 807 -32.75 24.64 19.02
N ALA A 808 -33.31 24.33 17.85
CA ALA A 808 -34.58 23.62 17.71
C ALA A 808 -34.43 22.08 17.80
N TYR A 809 -33.83 21.61 18.90
CA TYR A 809 -33.45 20.20 19.11
C TYR A 809 -34.58 19.19 18.90
N GLU A 810 -35.79 19.47 19.42
CA GLU A 810 -36.94 18.55 19.28
C GLU A 810 -37.42 18.43 17.83
N SER A 811 -37.38 19.53 17.07
CA SER A 811 -37.73 19.51 15.64
C SER A 811 -36.66 18.77 14.86
N GLY A 812 -35.39 19.08 15.14
CA GLY A 812 -34.25 18.42 14.53
C GLY A 812 -34.27 16.91 14.72
N LEU A 813 -34.54 16.46 15.95
CA LEU A 813 -34.62 15.03 16.28
C LEU A 813 -35.71 14.33 15.47
N ARG A 814 -36.92 14.90 15.41
CA ARG A 814 -38.03 14.34 14.60
C ARG A 814 -37.66 14.21 13.12
N HIS A 815 -37.01 15.22 12.54
CA HIS A 815 -36.58 15.17 11.16
C HIS A 815 -35.49 14.11 10.94
N CYS A 816 -34.52 13.99 11.84
CA CYS A 816 -33.47 12.97 11.74
C CYS A 816 -34.04 11.55 11.91
N GLU A 817 -34.96 11.31 12.85
CA GLU A 817 -35.59 10.01 13.06
C GLU A 817 -36.45 9.59 11.86
N ALA A 818 -37.26 10.51 11.33
CA ALA A 818 -38.05 10.27 10.13
C ALA A 818 -37.16 9.96 8.90
N ALA A 819 -36.08 10.74 8.73
CA ALA A 819 -35.09 10.50 7.69
C ALA A 819 -34.42 9.13 7.81
N LEU A 820 -34.00 8.74 9.02
CA LEU A 820 -33.34 7.46 9.27
C LEU A 820 -34.29 6.29 9.02
N ALA A 821 -35.54 6.39 9.46
CA ALA A 821 -36.55 5.36 9.20
C ALA A 821 -36.79 5.18 7.69
N GLU A 822 -36.87 6.29 6.94
CA GLU A 822 -37.05 6.25 5.49
C GLU A 822 -35.82 5.68 4.78
N LEU A 823 -34.59 6.11 5.13
CA LEU A 823 -33.35 5.57 4.55
C LEU A 823 -33.24 4.06 4.73
N ARG A 824 -33.51 3.56 5.95
CA ARG A 824 -33.51 2.12 6.24
C ARG A 824 -34.57 1.36 5.45
N ARG A 825 -35.68 2.01 5.09
CA ARG A 825 -36.76 1.44 4.27
C ARG A 825 -36.41 1.40 2.78
N VAL A 826 -35.88 2.49 2.22
CA VAL A 826 -35.65 2.62 0.78
C VAL A 826 -34.27 2.15 0.32
N ALA A 827 -33.28 2.14 1.22
CA ALA A 827 -31.91 1.73 0.93
C ALA A 827 -31.29 0.97 2.12
N PRO A 828 -31.71 -0.28 2.39
CA PRO A 828 -31.11 -1.11 3.44
C PRO A 828 -29.60 -1.26 3.23
N GLY A 829 -28.81 -0.99 4.27
CA GLY A 829 -27.34 -1.06 4.20
C GLY A 829 -26.66 0.19 3.66
N TYR A 830 -27.40 1.28 3.45
CA TYR A 830 -26.86 2.55 2.99
C TYR A 830 -25.91 3.16 4.03
N ARG A 831 -24.60 3.07 3.77
CA ARG A 831 -23.57 3.39 4.76
C ARG A 831 -23.53 4.87 5.15
N SER A 832 -23.92 5.78 4.26
CA SER A 832 -23.92 7.22 4.55
C SER A 832 -25.04 7.68 5.48
N GLU A 833 -25.95 6.78 5.91
CA GLU A 833 -26.91 7.08 6.99
C GLU A 833 -26.20 7.36 8.32
N GLY A 834 -24.92 6.93 8.47
CA GLY A 834 -24.10 7.22 9.66
C GLY A 834 -24.02 8.71 10.01
N ASN A 835 -24.07 9.62 9.04
CA ASN A 835 -24.13 11.06 9.30
C ASN A 835 -25.42 11.50 10.01
N VAL A 836 -26.55 10.88 9.67
CA VAL A 836 -27.85 11.15 10.32
C VAL A 836 -27.84 10.56 11.73
N VAL A 837 -27.29 9.35 11.90
CA VAL A 837 -27.14 8.73 13.22
C VAL A 837 -26.22 9.56 14.14
N ALA A 838 -25.10 10.07 13.62
CA ALA A 838 -24.21 10.97 14.36
C ALA A 838 -24.94 12.24 14.81
N THR A 839 -25.78 12.80 13.93
CA THR A 839 -26.59 13.98 14.26
C THR A 839 -27.57 13.69 15.40
N ILE A 840 -28.27 12.55 15.37
CA ILE A 840 -29.16 12.12 16.46
C ILE A 840 -28.38 11.98 17.78
N GLY A 841 -27.21 11.34 17.73
CA GLY A 841 -26.31 11.22 18.88
C GLY A 841 -25.91 12.59 19.45
N TRP A 842 -25.55 13.53 18.57
CA TRP A 842 -25.22 14.90 18.97
C TRP A 842 -26.42 15.63 19.60
N ILE A 843 -27.62 15.51 19.05
CA ILE A 843 -28.83 16.09 19.63
C ILE A 843 -29.09 15.52 21.03
N HIS A 844 -29.00 14.20 21.22
CA HIS A 844 -29.13 13.58 22.53
C HIS A 844 -28.06 14.07 23.52
N GLN A 845 -26.83 14.27 23.05
CA GLN A 845 -25.75 14.85 23.86
C GLN A 845 -26.11 16.27 24.34
N GLN A 846 -26.65 17.12 23.45
CA GLN A 846 -27.09 18.48 23.82
C GLN A 846 -28.29 18.48 24.79
N LEU A 847 -29.17 17.47 24.70
CA LEU A 847 -30.31 17.29 25.60
C LEU A 847 -29.93 16.62 26.94
N GLY A 848 -28.67 16.24 27.14
CA GLY A 848 -28.18 15.59 28.36
C GLY A 848 -28.49 14.09 28.46
N ALA A 849 -28.97 13.47 27.37
CA ALA A 849 -29.20 12.03 27.24
C ALA A 849 -27.89 11.32 26.83
N VAL A 850 -26.91 11.29 27.74
CA VAL A 850 -25.52 10.92 27.45
C VAL A 850 -25.37 9.43 27.09
N ASP A 851 -26.16 8.54 27.69
CA ASP A 851 -26.12 7.10 27.37
C ASP A 851 -26.67 6.81 25.97
N GLU A 852 -27.80 7.44 25.61
CA GLU A 852 -28.39 7.36 24.28
C GLU A 852 -27.44 7.94 23.21
N ALA A 853 -26.80 9.08 23.51
CA ALA A 853 -25.81 9.69 22.64
C ALA A 853 -24.65 8.74 22.32
N ALA A 854 -24.10 8.06 23.34
CA ALA A 854 -22.99 7.13 23.17
C ALA A 854 -23.35 5.97 22.21
N GLY A 855 -24.54 5.38 22.37
CA GLY A 855 -25.00 4.29 21.51
C GLY A 855 -25.15 4.73 20.04
N HIS A 856 -25.64 5.94 19.80
CA HIS A 856 -25.77 6.48 18.45
C HIS A 856 -24.42 6.80 17.83
N PHE A 857 -23.47 7.35 18.60
CA PHE A 857 -22.13 7.61 18.10
C PHE A 857 -21.36 6.31 17.77
N ASP A 858 -21.50 5.25 18.56
CA ASP A 858 -20.90 3.94 18.26
C ASP A 858 -21.44 3.36 16.93
N GLU A 859 -22.75 3.45 16.71
CA GLU A 859 -23.38 3.05 15.45
C GLU A 859 -22.89 3.93 14.28
N ALA A 860 -22.83 5.24 14.48
CA ALA A 860 -22.39 6.20 13.47
C ALA A 860 -20.94 5.95 13.03
N VAL A 861 -20.01 5.78 13.99
CA VAL A 861 -18.59 5.48 13.74
C VAL A 861 -18.44 4.22 12.90
N THR A 862 -19.18 3.16 13.22
CA THR A 862 -19.15 1.91 12.45
C THR A 862 -19.58 2.12 11.01
N LYS A 863 -20.66 2.87 10.79
CA LYS A 863 -21.21 3.14 9.45
C LYS A 863 -20.33 4.08 8.63
N LEU A 864 -19.83 5.15 9.23
CA LEU A 864 -18.98 6.14 8.58
C LEU A 864 -17.63 5.53 8.18
N ARG A 865 -17.06 4.67 9.03
CA ARG A 865 -15.86 3.89 8.68
C ARG A 865 -16.12 2.97 7.49
N ALA A 866 -17.24 2.25 7.48
CA ALA A 866 -17.61 1.41 6.35
C ALA A 866 -17.92 2.22 5.07
N ALA A 867 -18.39 3.46 5.20
CA ALA A 867 -18.62 4.39 4.10
C ALA A 867 -17.33 5.04 3.58
N GLY A 868 -16.22 4.95 4.32
CA GLY A 868 -14.99 5.70 4.06
C GLY A 868 -15.21 7.22 4.10
N ASP A 869 -16.15 7.71 4.92
CA ASP A 869 -16.37 9.14 5.16
C ASP A 869 -15.43 9.63 6.25
N LEU A 870 -14.20 10.00 5.86
CA LEU A 870 -13.17 10.39 6.82
C LEU A 870 -13.54 11.67 7.60
N PRO A 871 -14.05 12.75 6.96
CA PRO A 871 -14.50 13.93 7.71
C PRO A 871 -15.61 13.60 8.71
N GLY A 872 -16.65 12.89 8.28
CA GLY A 872 -17.75 12.53 9.17
C GLY A 872 -17.31 11.60 10.31
N LEU A 873 -16.39 10.67 10.03
CA LEU A 873 -15.83 9.77 11.04
C LEU A 873 -15.04 10.52 12.10
N ALA A 874 -14.21 11.50 11.71
CA ALA A 874 -13.47 12.34 12.65
C ALA A 874 -14.43 13.14 13.56
N ASP A 875 -15.46 13.76 12.99
CA ASP A 875 -16.46 14.51 13.77
C ASP A 875 -17.19 13.60 14.77
N ALA A 876 -17.66 12.43 14.32
CA ALA A 876 -18.35 11.47 15.17
C ALA A 876 -17.45 10.93 16.31
N LEU A 877 -16.18 10.65 16.03
CA LEU A 877 -15.20 10.21 17.04
C LEU A 877 -14.91 11.31 18.08
N GLY A 878 -14.89 12.58 17.65
CA GLY A 878 -14.76 13.73 18.55
C GLY A 878 -15.90 13.79 19.57
N HIS A 879 -17.14 13.72 19.10
CA HIS A 879 -18.29 13.74 20.00
C HIS A 879 -18.42 12.47 20.84
N LEU A 880 -18.06 11.30 20.29
CA LEU A 880 -18.01 10.05 21.03
C LEU A 880 -17.02 10.13 22.19
N ALA A 881 -15.85 10.72 21.96
CA ALA A 881 -14.85 10.91 23.00
C ALA A 881 -15.34 11.83 24.13
N GLU A 882 -16.00 12.93 23.81
CA GLU A 882 -16.60 13.83 24.79
C GLU A 882 -17.69 13.12 25.61
N THR A 883 -18.56 12.38 24.92
CA THR A 883 -19.65 11.62 25.53
C THR A 883 -19.13 10.53 26.46
N ARG A 884 -18.12 9.76 26.04
CA ARG A 884 -17.47 8.73 26.87
C ARG A 884 -16.75 9.32 28.07
N ALA A 885 -16.12 10.48 27.92
CA ALA A 885 -15.50 11.19 29.04
C ALA A 885 -16.55 11.64 30.07
N ALA A 886 -17.73 12.10 29.63
CA ALA A 886 -18.85 12.45 30.51
C ALA A 886 -19.43 11.24 31.25
N LEU A 887 -19.39 10.04 30.65
CA LEU A 887 -19.77 8.77 31.27
C LEU A 887 -18.68 8.17 32.19
N GLY A 888 -17.54 8.83 32.37
CA GLY A 888 -16.41 8.32 33.17
C GLY A 888 -15.59 7.21 32.47
N LYS A 889 -15.85 6.93 31.20
CA LYS A 889 -15.12 5.95 30.38
C LYS A 889 -13.88 6.59 29.76
N HIS A 890 -12.92 6.97 30.60
CA HIS A 890 -11.78 7.80 30.20
C HIS A 890 -10.84 7.12 29.18
N GLU A 891 -10.66 5.80 29.27
CA GLU A 891 -9.85 5.04 28.29
C GLU A 891 -10.52 5.02 26.92
N ASP A 892 -11.80 4.64 26.85
CA ASP A 892 -12.58 4.63 25.59
C ASP A 892 -12.67 6.01 24.94
N ALA A 893 -12.70 7.07 25.76
CA ALA A 893 -12.65 8.45 25.31
C ALA A 893 -11.29 8.81 24.71
N ARG A 894 -10.19 8.37 25.35
CA ARG A 894 -8.82 8.57 24.83
C ARG A 894 -8.64 7.87 23.49
N CYS A 895 -9.09 6.62 23.38
CA CYS A 895 -9.04 5.85 22.13
C CYS A 895 -9.76 6.55 20.97
N ALA A 896 -10.98 7.06 21.22
CA ALA A 896 -11.73 7.79 20.21
C ALA A 896 -11.03 9.10 19.80
N ARG A 897 -10.37 9.82 20.73
CA ARG A 897 -9.58 11.02 20.38
C ARG A 897 -8.36 10.70 19.52
N VAL A 898 -7.63 9.63 19.85
CA VAL A 898 -6.43 9.26 19.07
C VAL A 898 -6.82 8.88 17.65
N GLU A 899 -7.86 8.06 17.49
CA GLU A 899 -8.34 7.70 16.16
C GLU A 899 -8.80 8.95 15.38
N ARG A 900 -9.55 9.86 16.02
CA ARG A 900 -9.91 11.15 15.42
C ARG A 900 -8.69 11.93 14.96
N ASP A 901 -7.69 12.09 15.83
CA ASP A 901 -6.51 12.92 15.55
C ASP A 901 -5.67 12.32 14.42
N SER A 902 -5.61 10.99 14.31
CA SER A 902 -5.02 10.28 13.17
C SER A 902 -5.76 10.56 11.85
N ILE A 903 -7.10 10.57 11.88
CA ILE A 903 -7.91 10.89 10.69
C ILE A 903 -7.78 12.36 10.32
N LEU A 904 -7.81 13.28 11.30
CA LEU A 904 -7.61 14.71 11.03
C LEU A 904 -6.23 14.96 10.41
N ALA A 905 -5.19 14.28 10.89
CA ALA A 905 -3.85 14.34 10.29
C ALA A 905 -3.83 13.86 8.82
N GLN A 906 -4.65 12.88 8.45
CA GLN A 906 -4.82 12.44 7.06
C GLN A 906 -5.58 13.46 6.19
N LEU A 907 -6.60 14.10 6.77
CA LEU A 907 -7.47 15.06 6.07
C LEU A 907 -6.79 16.40 5.81
N GLY A 908 -5.85 16.76 6.67
CA GLY A 908 -5.08 17.98 6.56
C GLY A 908 -5.48 19.01 7.60
#